data_AF-A0A7L3S4P2-F1
#
_entry.id   AF-A0A7L3S4P2-F1
#
_cell.length_a   1.000
_cell.length_b   1.000
_cell.length_c   1.000
_cell.angle_alpha   90.00
_cell.angle_beta   90.00
_cell.angle_gamma   90.00
#
_symmetry.space_group_name_H-M   'P 1'
#
loop_
_entity.id
_entity.type
_entity.pdbx_description
1 polymer ?
#
loop_
_entity_poly.entity_id
_entity_poly.type
_entity_poly.pdbx_seq_one_letter_code
_entity_poly.pdbx_strand_id
1 'polypeptide(L)'
;RLDANLISVVPEKSFEGLLSLRHLWLDDNALTEIPVQALNHLPALQAMTLALNQIWHIPDYAFQNLSSLVVLHLHNNRIQSLGANGFDGLHSLETLDLNYNELLEFPGAIRTLGRLQELGFHNNNIKAIPENAFVGNPLLQTIHFYDNPIQFVGQSAFQYLPKLHTLSLNGATDIREFPDLKGTTSLEVLTLTRAGIRLLPREVCQQLPSLRVLELSHNQIEDLPSFHRCQRLEELGLQHNRIHEIRADTFVQLMALRFIDLSWNYIQFIHPEAFVTLHSLTKLDLTDNQLVTLPLDGLGGLTHLKLQGNPALSEPFTKESFPKMRVLEVPYAYQCCAYGSCNSFFKMSNQWEAEDMSPEEEDAHKRTMELFAGHADNHYDIDVDDLQLDLEESKLHPTIQCTPSPGPFKPCNHLFESWIIRLGVWVIVLVSVLCNGLVIVAVFASPSYLSPLKFIIGSIAGANMLTGIYCSMLALIDALTYGQFAKYGARWETGAGCRVTGFLSVFASEADIFLLTLAAVQCSISVSCVRGYGKSPSLGKVKAAAFCCLLLSSVAAVLPLFSIGEYGASPLCLPYPIPDGKPATLGFTVALVMTNMLCFLTITGTYIRLYCNLLKGEFSAVWDCAMVKHVAWLIFTNCLLYCPVAFLTFSSTLNLFPITPEVIKSVLLVVLPLPACLNPLLYLLFNPHFRDDLRLLMQKGQDKGRYPQSCGVDDMEKSSYDSTQALVSFSDIDHIFETPDSLGVHPILDSYSFPSMTLVPCQQ
;
A
#
# COMPACT_ATOMS: atom_id res chain seq x y z
N ARG A 1 -32.14 3.26 54.46
CA ARG A 1 -32.39 2.77 53.11
C ARG A 1 -33.76 3.23 52.71
N LEU A 2 -33.79 4.23 51.83
CA LEU A 2 -34.94 4.86 51.18
C LEU A 2 -34.72 4.89 49.65
N ASP A 3 -33.71 4.13 49.22
CA ASP A 3 -33.23 3.84 47.87
C ASP A 3 -34.32 3.20 46.99
N ALA A 4 -34.28 3.44 45.68
CA ALA A 4 -35.19 2.89 44.66
C ALA A 4 -36.69 3.14 44.99
N ASN A 5 -37.06 4.41 45.12
CA ASN A 5 -38.40 4.86 45.51
C ASN A 5 -38.86 6.07 44.67
N LEU A 6 -40.07 6.59 44.96
CA LEU A 6 -40.64 7.77 44.29
C LEU A 6 -40.67 9.00 45.23
N ILE A 7 -39.66 9.15 46.11
CA ILE A 7 -39.59 10.27 47.05
C ILE A 7 -39.17 11.53 46.29
N SER A 8 -40.08 12.51 46.22
CA SER A 8 -39.81 13.83 45.64
C SER A 8 -39.51 14.92 46.69
N VAL A 9 -39.93 14.70 47.95
CA VAL A 9 -39.73 15.64 49.07
C VAL A 9 -39.43 14.86 50.34
N VAL A 10 -38.41 15.30 51.09
CA VAL A 10 -38.13 14.82 52.46
C VAL A 10 -38.57 15.92 53.45
N PRO A 11 -39.60 15.68 54.29
CA PRO A 11 -40.03 16.66 55.30
C PRO A 11 -38.91 17.10 56.25
N GLU A 12 -38.93 18.37 56.65
CA GLU A 12 -37.87 19.03 57.46
C GLU A 12 -37.44 18.25 58.70
N LYS A 13 -38.38 17.53 59.32
CA LYS A 13 -38.21 16.80 60.60
C LYS A 13 -38.04 15.29 60.45
N SER A 14 -37.96 14.76 59.22
CA SER A 14 -37.94 13.31 58.97
C SER A 14 -36.79 12.54 59.65
N PHE A 15 -35.71 13.23 60.04
CA PHE A 15 -34.55 12.64 60.71
C PHE A 15 -34.32 13.17 62.14
N GLU A 16 -35.29 13.91 62.71
CA GLU A 16 -35.19 14.45 64.07
C GLU A 16 -35.02 13.32 65.10
N GLY A 17 -33.94 13.39 65.89
CA GLY A 17 -33.60 12.38 66.91
C GLY A 17 -32.74 11.20 66.45
N LEU A 18 -32.42 11.07 65.14
CA LEU A 18 -31.61 9.96 64.61
C LEU A 18 -30.09 10.12 64.84
N LEU A 19 -29.69 10.52 66.06
CA LEU A 19 -28.33 10.95 66.43
C LEU A 19 -27.22 9.89 66.24
N SER A 20 -27.59 8.62 66.04
CA SER A 20 -26.65 7.50 65.81
C SER A 20 -26.61 7.01 64.36
N LEU A 21 -27.32 7.66 63.42
CA LEU A 21 -27.38 7.25 62.03
C LEU A 21 -26.05 7.55 61.31
N ARG A 22 -25.44 6.52 60.72
CA ARG A 22 -24.15 6.60 60.02
C ARG A 22 -24.24 6.53 58.50
N HIS A 23 -25.25 5.86 57.96
CA HIS A 23 -25.39 5.63 56.52
C HIS A 23 -26.81 5.99 56.07
N LEU A 24 -26.91 6.90 55.10
CA LEU A 24 -28.17 7.34 54.51
C LEU A 24 -28.15 7.11 52.99
N TRP A 25 -29.10 6.30 52.54
CA TRP A 25 -29.32 5.98 51.14
C TRP A 25 -30.68 6.58 50.73
N LEU A 26 -30.64 7.51 49.77
CA LEU A 26 -31.75 8.25 49.17
C LEU A 26 -31.62 8.27 47.63
N ASP A 27 -30.81 7.35 47.10
CA ASP A 27 -30.53 7.16 45.68
C ASP A 27 -31.70 6.55 44.91
N ASP A 28 -31.72 6.71 43.58
CA ASP A 28 -32.80 6.26 42.68
C ASP A 28 -34.19 6.74 43.16
N ASN A 29 -34.38 8.06 43.09
CA ASN A 29 -35.55 8.78 43.61
C ASN A 29 -35.88 10.03 42.77
N ALA A 30 -36.84 10.83 43.21
CA ALA A 30 -37.37 11.99 42.48
C ALA A 30 -37.05 13.34 43.14
N LEU A 31 -36.01 13.42 43.98
CA LEU A 31 -35.63 14.64 44.70
C LEU A 31 -35.13 15.71 43.73
N THR A 32 -35.73 16.90 43.76
CA THR A 32 -35.29 18.05 42.94
C THR A 32 -34.33 18.99 43.66
N GLU A 33 -34.14 18.83 44.97
CA GLU A 33 -33.30 19.68 45.82
C GLU A 33 -32.72 18.88 47.00
N ILE A 34 -31.66 19.41 47.62
CA ILE A 34 -31.06 18.81 48.82
C ILE A 34 -31.94 19.15 50.04
N PRO A 35 -32.35 18.17 50.87
CA PRO A 35 -33.22 18.41 52.02
C PRO A 35 -32.44 18.93 53.25
N VAL A 36 -31.83 20.12 53.12
CA VAL A 36 -30.87 20.73 54.06
C VAL A 36 -31.37 20.71 55.52
N GLN A 37 -32.63 21.09 55.77
CA GLN A 37 -33.20 21.13 57.12
C GLN A 37 -33.25 19.74 57.78
N ALA A 38 -33.60 18.70 57.01
CA ALA A 38 -33.62 17.32 57.53
C ALA A 38 -32.21 16.79 57.79
N LEU A 39 -31.26 17.10 56.90
CA LEU A 39 -29.86 16.69 57.04
C LEU A 39 -29.17 17.33 58.25
N ASN A 40 -29.54 18.56 58.64
CA ASN A 40 -29.00 19.23 59.82
C ASN A 40 -29.21 18.46 61.14
N HIS A 41 -30.12 17.47 61.19
CA HIS A 41 -30.32 16.60 62.35
C HIS A 41 -29.36 15.40 62.44
N LEU A 42 -28.41 15.23 61.50
CA LEU A 42 -27.57 14.03 61.34
C LEU A 42 -26.05 14.25 61.52
N PRO A 43 -25.56 14.79 62.65
CA PRO A 43 -24.14 15.13 62.83
C PRO A 43 -23.19 13.92 62.89
N ALA A 44 -23.70 12.70 63.09
CA ALA A 44 -22.95 11.45 63.14
C ALA A 44 -22.91 10.67 61.80
N LEU A 45 -23.46 11.24 60.73
CA LEU A 45 -23.52 10.60 59.42
C LEU A 45 -22.10 10.47 58.82
N GLN A 46 -21.78 9.29 58.27
CA GLN A 46 -20.45 8.92 57.75
C GLN A 46 -20.47 8.67 56.24
N ALA A 47 -21.56 8.13 55.69
CA ALA A 47 -21.77 8.01 54.24
C ALA A 47 -23.19 8.42 53.85
N MET A 48 -23.31 9.15 52.75
CA MET A 48 -24.59 9.57 52.18
C MET A 48 -24.56 9.47 50.65
N THR A 49 -25.64 8.97 50.08
CA THR A 49 -25.89 9.06 48.64
C THR A 49 -27.24 9.71 48.35
N LEU A 50 -27.20 10.64 47.40
CA LEU A 50 -28.31 11.36 46.79
C LEU A 50 -28.25 11.18 45.25
N ALA A 51 -27.57 10.13 44.78
CA ALA A 51 -27.35 9.85 43.37
C ALA A 51 -28.64 9.39 42.65
N LEU A 52 -28.66 9.39 41.30
CA LEU A 52 -29.83 8.99 40.51
C LEU A 52 -31.12 9.73 40.96
N ASN A 53 -31.04 11.06 40.97
CA ASN A 53 -32.12 11.97 41.38
C ASN A 53 -32.25 13.13 40.36
N GLN A 54 -32.99 14.18 40.71
CA GLN A 54 -33.26 15.34 39.84
C GLN A 54 -32.73 16.66 40.43
N ILE A 55 -31.73 16.58 41.30
CA ILE A 55 -31.12 17.75 41.97
C ILE A 55 -30.41 18.60 40.92
N TRP A 56 -30.75 19.90 40.86
CA TRP A 56 -30.24 20.83 39.84
C TRP A 56 -29.26 21.89 40.36
N HIS A 57 -29.21 22.10 41.69
CA HIS A 57 -28.36 23.10 42.33
C HIS A 57 -28.01 22.71 43.77
N ILE A 58 -26.78 23.02 44.21
CA ILE A 58 -26.33 22.86 45.60
C ILE A 58 -26.26 24.26 46.25
N PRO A 59 -27.14 24.61 47.21
CA PRO A 59 -27.07 25.91 47.89
C PRO A 59 -25.89 25.99 48.88
N ASP A 60 -25.48 27.22 49.20
CA ASP A 60 -24.52 27.50 50.28
C ASP A 60 -24.94 26.81 51.60
N TYR A 61 -23.97 26.24 52.32
CA TYR A 61 -24.16 25.56 53.62
C TYR A 61 -25.12 24.35 53.60
N ALA A 62 -25.38 23.74 52.43
CA ALA A 62 -26.30 22.60 52.28
C ALA A 62 -26.01 21.39 53.20
N PHE A 63 -24.76 21.25 53.64
CA PHE A 63 -24.29 20.12 54.46
C PHE A 63 -23.65 20.55 55.79
N GLN A 64 -23.91 21.78 56.26
CA GLN A 64 -23.13 22.46 57.32
C GLN A 64 -22.90 21.66 58.62
N ASN A 65 -23.89 20.86 59.05
CA ASN A 65 -23.77 20.10 60.31
C ASN A 65 -23.20 18.68 60.12
N LEU A 66 -22.93 18.23 58.89
CA LEU A 66 -22.49 16.86 58.56
C LEU A 66 -20.96 16.65 58.77
N SER A 67 -20.43 17.15 59.88
CA SER A 67 -18.98 17.17 60.17
C SER A 67 -18.30 15.79 60.25
N SER A 68 -19.07 14.71 60.44
CA SER A 68 -18.59 13.32 60.47
C SER A 68 -18.59 12.63 59.09
N LEU A 69 -19.08 13.29 58.03
CA LEU A 69 -19.29 12.67 56.72
C LEU A 69 -17.96 12.45 56.01
N VAL A 70 -17.75 11.22 55.53
CA VAL A 70 -16.55 10.74 54.84
C VAL A 70 -16.82 10.55 53.34
N VAL A 71 -18.01 10.08 52.98
CA VAL A 71 -18.41 9.77 51.60
C VAL A 71 -19.71 10.49 51.23
N LEU A 72 -19.70 11.23 50.12
CA LEU A 72 -20.86 11.93 49.56
C LEU A 72 -21.00 11.65 48.07
N HIS A 73 -22.07 10.93 47.68
CA HIS A 73 -22.40 10.66 46.28
C HIS A 73 -23.57 11.54 45.82
N LEU A 74 -23.36 12.27 44.72
CA LEU A 74 -24.32 13.15 44.06
C LEU A 74 -24.38 12.87 42.53
N HIS A 75 -23.81 11.75 42.08
CA HIS A 75 -23.74 11.39 40.66
C HIS A 75 -25.11 11.12 40.03
N ASN A 76 -25.18 11.20 38.69
CA ASN A 76 -26.41 11.00 37.92
C ASN A 76 -27.58 11.89 38.42
N ASN A 77 -27.29 13.18 38.59
CA ASN A 77 -28.27 14.21 38.87
C ASN A 77 -28.30 15.21 37.69
N ARG A 78 -28.80 16.43 37.88
CA ARG A 78 -28.83 17.50 36.87
C ARG A 78 -28.16 18.77 37.37
N ILE A 79 -27.14 18.63 38.22
CA ILE A 79 -26.55 19.76 38.93
C ILE A 79 -25.84 20.65 37.91
N GLN A 80 -26.35 21.87 37.73
CA GLN A 80 -25.81 22.86 36.79
C GLN A 80 -24.86 23.85 37.49
N SER A 81 -25.07 24.10 38.79
CA SER A 81 -24.32 25.08 39.58
C SER A 81 -24.29 24.75 41.07
N LEU A 82 -23.30 25.30 41.78
CA LEU A 82 -23.12 25.20 43.23
C LEU A 82 -22.91 26.59 43.83
N GLY A 83 -23.40 26.80 45.05
CA GLY A 83 -23.00 27.91 45.90
C GLY A 83 -21.52 27.82 46.29
N ALA A 84 -20.87 28.97 46.45
CA ALA A 84 -19.44 29.07 46.75
C ALA A 84 -19.04 28.38 48.08
N ASN A 85 -19.98 28.27 49.02
CA ASN A 85 -19.83 27.64 50.33
C ASN A 85 -20.70 26.37 50.44
N GLY A 86 -21.08 25.74 49.31
CA GLY A 86 -22.04 24.63 49.28
C GLY A 86 -21.60 23.36 50.04
N PHE A 87 -20.29 23.15 50.18
CA PHE A 87 -19.69 22.02 50.89
C PHE A 87 -19.11 22.37 52.27
N ASP A 88 -19.31 23.61 52.75
CA ASP A 88 -18.79 24.01 54.06
C ASP A 88 -19.43 23.19 55.19
N GLY A 89 -18.61 22.82 56.17
CA GLY A 89 -18.95 21.91 57.27
C GLY A 89 -18.51 20.45 57.06
N LEU A 90 -18.22 20.03 55.82
CA LEU A 90 -17.78 18.66 55.47
C LEU A 90 -16.29 18.38 55.81
N HIS A 91 -15.89 18.67 57.04
CA HIS A 91 -14.49 18.61 57.50
C HIS A 91 -13.85 17.22 57.52
N SER A 92 -14.65 16.15 57.41
CA SER A 92 -14.18 14.76 57.40
C SER A 92 -14.25 14.09 56.03
N LEU A 93 -14.62 14.82 54.96
CA LEU A 93 -14.89 14.21 53.66
C LEU A 93 -13.61 13.74 52.97
N GLU A 94 -13.63 12.48 52.51
CA GLU A 94 -12.53 11.82 51.82
C GLU A 94 -12.90 11.48 50.36
N THR A 95 -14.16 11.15 50.08
CA THR A 95 -14.68 10.91 48.71
C THR A 95 -15.87 11.81 48.39
N LEU A 96 -15.79 12.56 47.28
CA LEU A 96 -16.88 13.36 46.72
C LEU A 96 -17.13 12.96 45.26
N ASP A 97 -18.35 12.56 44.93
CA ASP A 97 -18.75 12.19 43.57
C ASP A 97 -19.84 13.13 43.02
N LEU A 98 -19.49 13.89 41.97
CA LEU A 98 -20.35 14.75 41.15
C LEU A 98 -20.43 14.29 39.69
N ASN A 99 -20.06 13.05 39.37
CA ASN A 99 -20.02 12.48 38.02
C ASN A 99 -21.43 12.48 37.37
N TYR A 100 -21.50 12.51 36.03
CA TYR A 100 -22.78 12.51 35.29
C TYR A 100 -23.76 13.60 35.78
N ASN A 101 -23.35 14.86 35.64
CA ASN A 101 -24.14 16.04 35.98
C ASN A 101 -24.04 17.08 34.84
N GLU A 102 -24.64 18.26 35.04
CA GLU A 102 -24.73 19.30 34.00
C GLU A 102 -23.75 20.47 34.23
N LEU A 103 -22.74 20.32 35.11
CA LEU A 103 -21.90 21.41 35.63
C LEU A 103 -21.20 22.20 34.52
N LEU A 104 -21.40 23.52 34.50
CA LEU A 104 -20.81 24.42 33.49
C LEU A 104 -19.41 24.94 33.89
N GLU A 105 -19.13 25.01 35.18
CA GLU A 105 -17.92 25.60 35.76
C GLU A 105 -17.29 24.68 36.81
N PHE A 106 -15.99 24.85 37.05
CA PHE A 106 -15.25 24.08 38.04
C PHE A 106 -15.82 24.30 39.46
N PRO A 107 -16.06 23.24 40.26
CA PRO A 107 -16.73 23.33 41.55
C PRO A 107 -15.82 23.91 42.65
N GLY A 108 -15.53 25.22 42.60
CA GLY A 108 -14.60 25.91 43.51
C GLY A 108 -14.91 25.77 45.02
N ALA A 109 -16.14 25.38 45.37
CA ALA A 109 -16.55 25.04 46.73
C ALA A 109 -15.76 23.85 47.34
N ILE A 110 -15.10 23.00 46.54
CA ILE A 110 -14.26 21.92 47.09
C ILE A 110 -13.07 22.43 47.93
N ARG A 111 -12.72 23.72 47.83
CA ARG A 111 -11.55 24.32 48.48
C ARG A 111 -11.55 24.20 50.01
N THR A 112 -12.71 24.00 50.65
CA THR A 112 -12.80 23.80 52.12
C THR A 112 -12.68 22.32 52.55
N LEU A 113 -12.64 21.38 51.59
CA LEU A 113 -12.53 19.93 51.81
C LEU A 113 -11.07 19.49 52.02
N GLY A 114 -10.47 19.94 53.12
CA GLY A 114 -9.06 19.69 53.45
C GLY A 114 -8.64 18.23 53.70
N ARG A 115 -9.59 17.28 53.67
CA ARG A 115 -9.34 15.82 53.77
C ARG A 115 -9.60 15.04 52.49
N LEU A 116 -10.05 15.70 51.42
CA LEU A 116 -10.45 15.04 50.18
C LEU A 116 -9.30 14.21 49.58
N GLN A 117 -9.59 12.95 49.28
CA GLN A 117 -8.67 11.96 48.71
C GLN A 117 -9.10 11.55 47.29
N GLU A 118 -10.40 11.52 47.04
CA GLU A 118 -11.00 11.12 45.77
C GLU A 118 -12.08 12.14 45.36
N LEU A 119 -12.04 12.56 44.10
CA LEU A 119 -12.93 13.58 43.55
C LEU A 119 -13.39 13.20 42.14
N GLY A 120 -14.68 12.94 41.99
CA GLY A 120 -15.35 12.74 40.69
C GLY A 120 -16.10 13.99 40.23
N PHE A 121 -15.86 14.42 38.99
CA PHE A 121 -16.72 15.32 38.21
C PHE A 121 -16.67 15.00 36.70
N HIS A 122 -16.47 13.74 36.33
CA HIS A 122 -16.46 13.29 34.93
C HIS A 122 -17.87 13.32 34.31
N ASN A 123 -17.96 13.29 32.97
CA ASN A 123 -19.22 13.45 32.21
C ASN A 123 -20.03 14.67 32.69
N ASN A 124 -19.44 15.86 32.53
CA ASN A 124 -20.01 17.16 32.86
C ASN A 124 -19.68 18.19 31.74
N ASN A 125 -20.13 19.44 31.85
CA ASN A 125 -19.96 20.47 30.82
C ASN A 125 -18.80 21.46 31.08
N ILE A 126 -17.85 21.11 31.96
CA ILE A 126 -16.82 22.03 32.46
C ILE A 126 -15.78 22.32 31.38
N LYS A 127 -15.56 23.61 31.08
CA LYS A 127 -14.67 24.07 30.00
C LYS A 127 -13.26 24.48 30.44
N ALA A 128 -13.06 24.72 31.74
CA ALA A 128 -11.80 25.21 32.26
C ALA A 128 -11.52 24.71 33.68
N ILE A 129 -10.27 24.33 33.94
CA ILE A 129 -9.75 24.14 35.31
C ILE A 129 -8.92 25.39 35.66
N PRO A 130 -9.26 26.14 36.73
CA PRO A 130 -8.62 27.42 37.05
C PRO A 130 -7.21 27.26 37.65
N GLU A 131 -6.47 28.37 37.70
CA GLU A 131 -5.24 28.47 38.49
C GLU A 131 -5.49 28.12 39.97
N ASN A 132 -4.55 27.39 40.60
CA ASN A 132 -4.65 26.93 41.99
C ASN A 132 -5.91 26.08 42.33
N ALA A 133 -6.56 25.46 41.34
CA ALA A 133 -7.82 24.70 41.48
C ALA A 133 -7.92 23.81 42.72
N PHE A 134 -6.87 23.02 43.00
CA PHE A 134 -6.87 22.02 44.08
C PHE A 134 -6.07 22.42 45.33
N VAL A 135 -5.74 23.71 45.49
CA VAL A 135 -4.91 24.22 46.60
C VAL A 135 -5.49 23.96 48.01
N GLY A 136 -6.79 23.70 48.10
CA GLY A 136 -7.47 23.31 49.34
C GLY A 136 -7.40 21.81 49.67
N ASN A 137 -6.92 20.97 48.74
CA ASN A 137 -7.14 19.52 48.75
C ASN A 137 -5.82 18.71 48.64
N PRO A 138 -4.81 18.94 49.51
CA PRO A 138 -3.45 18.37 49.37
C PRO A 138 -3.35 16.85 49.60
N LEU A 139 -4.46 16.16 49.87
CA LEU A 139 -4.52 14.71 50.09
C LEU A 139 -5.12 13.93 48.92
N LEU A 140 -5.49 14.61 47.82
CA LEU A 140 -6.01 14.00 46.60
C LEU A 140 -5.01 12.97 46.03
N GLN A 141 -5.54 11.77 45.79
CA GLN A 141 -4.87 10.63 45.16
C GLN A 141 -5.40 10.41 43.74
N THR A 142 -6.70 10.62 43.55
CA THR A 142 -7.43 10.37 42.32
C THR A 142 -8.38 11.52 42.02
N ILE A 143 -8.40 11.99 40.76
CA ILE A 143 -9.33 13.02 40.29
C ILE A 143 -9.89 12.56 38.94
N HIS A 144 -11.20 12.30 38.87
CA HIS A 144 -11.87 11.86 37.66
C HIS A 144 -12.61 13.03 37.02
N PHE A 145 -12.11 13.54 35.89
CA PHE A 145 -12.69 14.70 35.19
C PHE A 145 -12.80 14.53 33.67
N TYR A 146 -12.59 13.30 33.16
CA TYR A 146 -12.77 12.97 31.75
C TYR A 146 -14.22 13.23 31.28
N ASP A 147 -14.44 13.15 29.96
CA ASP A 147 -15.72 13.49 29.32
C ASP A 147 -16.28 14.87 29.73
N ASN A 148 -15.38 15.82 30.01
CA ASN A 148 -15.67 17.24 30.08
C ASN A 148 -15.04 17.95 28.87
N PRO A 149 -15.68 18.97 28.29
CA PRO A 149 -15.15 19.76 27.17
C PRO A 149 -14.07 20.77 27.63
N ILE A 150 -13.06 20.30 28.38
CA ILE A 150 -11.99 21.12 28.95
C ILE A 150 -11.11 21.67 27.81
N GLN A 151 -11.16 22.98 27.61
CA GLN A 151 -10.34 23.69 26.62
C GLN A 151 -9.08 24.28 27.27
N PHE A 152 -9.21 24.78 28.51
CA PHE A 152 -8.15 25.47 29.25
C PHE A 152 -7.85 24.83 30.61
N VAL A 153 -6.58 24.85 31.01
CA VAL A 153 -6.10 24.46 32.33
C VAL A 153 -5.07 25.49 32.80
N GLY A 154 -5.24 26.01 34.02
CA GLY A 154 -4.28 26.92 34.64
C GLY A 154 -2.92 26.26 34.91
N GLN A 155 -1.83 26.99 34.69
CA GLN A 155 -0.46 26.46 34.79
C GLN A 155 -0.13 25.94 36.20
N SER A 156 -0.74 26.53 37.24
CA SER A 156 -0.59 26.13 38.65
C SER A 156 -1.68 25.18 39.16
N ALA A 157 -2.64 24.76 38.32
CA ALA A 157 -3.85 24.04 38.76
C ALA A 157 -3.55 22.77 39.59
N PHE A 158 -2.49 22.03 39.21
CA PHE A 158 -2.08 20.75 39.79
C PHE A 158 -0.78 20.83 40.62
N GLN A 159 -0.40 22.02 41.12
CA GLN A 159 0.73 22.16 42.06
C GLN A 159 0.41 21.58 43.45
N TYR A 160 1.46 21.12 44.15
CA TYR A 160 1.42 20.66 45.54
C TYR A 160 0.39 19.56 45.85
N LEU A 161 0.23 18.58 44.95
CA LEU A 161 -0.57 17.37 45.15
C LEU A 161 0.34 16.15 45.39
N PRO A 162 1.01 16.03 46.55
CA PRO A 162 2.06 15.04 46.81
C PRO A 162 1.57 13.58 46.87
N LYS A 163 0.27 13.34 46.71
CA LYS A 163 -0.34 12.01 46.64
C LYS A 163 -0.97 11.66 45.29
N LEU A 164 -0.99 12.57 44.31
CA LEU A 164 -1.63 12.30 43.01
C LEU A 164 -0.79 11.31 42.20
N HIS A 165 -1.36 10.14 41.87
CA HIS A 165 -0.66 9.09 41.11
C HIS A 165 -0.86 9.20 39.59
N THR A 166 -2.02 9.69 39.14
CA THR A 166 -2.39 9.76 37.72
C THR A 166 -2.94 11.14 37.37
N LEU A 167 -2.49 11.71 36.25
CA LEU A 167 -3.01 12.94 35.66
C LEU A 167 -3.18 12.76 34.15
N SER A 168 -4.41 12.92 33.65
CA SER A 168 -4.74 12.74 32.23
C SER A 168 -5.54 13.93 31.69
N LEU A 169 -4.90 14.77 30.88
CA LEU A 169 -5.49 15.91 30.19
C LEU A 169 -5.50 15.62 28.68
N ASN A 170 -6.69 15.39 28.10
CA ASN A 170 -6.85 15.05 26.70
C ASN A 170 -7.74 16.09 26.00
N GLY A 171 -7.27 16.66 24.88
CA GLY A 171 -8.08 17.59 24.07
C GLY A 171 -8.13 19.04 24.57
N ALA A 172 -7.32 19.41 25.58
CA ALA A 172 -7.25 20.76 26.12
C ALA A 172 -6.47 21.70 25.18
N THR A 173 -7.13 22.14 24.10
CA THR A 173 -6.50 22.83 22.95
C THR A 173 -5.82 24.15 23.27
N ASP A 174 -6.22 24.84 24.35
CA ASP A 174 -5.66 26.16 24.71
C ASP A 174 -4.40 26.05 25.58
N ILE A 175 -4.03 24.85 26.04
CA ILE A 175 -2.75 24.59 26.72
C ILE A 175 -1.61 24.74 25.69
N ARG A 176 -0.75 25.75 25.87
CA ARG A 176 0.43 26.02 25.02
C ARG A 176 1.77 25.71 25.69
N GLU A 177 1.76 25.67 27.02
CA GLU A 177 2.92 25.41 27.87
C GLU A 177 2.63 24.19 28.74
N PHE A 178 3.68 23.47 29.12
CA PHE A 178 3.56 22.34 30.05
C PHE A 178 3.14 22.84 31.45
N PRO A 179 2.23 22.15 32.17
CA PRO A 179 1.77 22.56 33.50
C PRO A 179 2.89 22.48 34.54
N ASP A 180 2.91 23.37 35.53
CA ASP A 180 3.90 23.30 36.62
C ASP A 180 3.46 22.28 37.68
N LEU A 181 4.11 21.12 37.70
CA LEU A 181 3.80 20.01 38.60
C LEU A 181 4.65 20.02 39.87
N LYS A 182 5.17 21.20 40.25
CA LYS A 182 5.94 21.42 41.47
C LYS A 182 5.19 20.92 42.72
N GLY A 183 5.80 19.98 43.42
CA GLY A 183 5.24 19.36 44.64
C GLY A 183 4.34 18.14 44.40
N THR A 184 4.09 17.78 43.13
CA THR A 184 3.25 16.66 42.70
C THR A 184 4.14 15.47 42.32
N THR A 185 4.99 15.07 43.27
CA THR A 185 6.17 14.20 43.04
C THR A 185 5.88 12.69 42.98
N SER A 186 4.66 12.29 43.33
CA SER A 186 4.22 10.88 43.39
C SER A 186 3.54 10.42 42.11
N LEU A 187 3.52 11.26 41.08
CA LEU A 187 2.90 10.98 39.80
C LEU A 187 3.63 9.83 39.07
N GLU A 188 2.88 8.78 38.76
CA GLU A 188 3.33 7.59 38.02
C GLU A 188 2.89 7.64 36.55
N VAL A 189 1.71 8.19 36.26
CA VAL A 189 1.14 8.30 34.91
C VAL A 189 0.82 9.76 34.60
N LEU A 190 1.45 10.29 33.55
CA LEU A 190 1.14 11.61 32.99
C LEU A 190 0.76 11.50 31.51
N THR A 191 -0.47 11.90 31.20
CA THR A 191 -1.03 11.92 29.85
C THR A 191 -1.44 13.35 29.53
N LEU A 192 -0.86 13.97 28.50
CA LEU A 192 -1.18 15.34 28.05
C LEU A 192 -1.36 15.34 26.51
N THR A 193 -2.47 14.80 25.99
CA THR A 193 -2.63 14.61 24.53
C THR A 193 -3.47 15.70 23.86
N ARG A 194 -3.22 15.92 22.56
CA ARG A 194 -4.00 16.83 21.69
C ARG A 194 -4.01 18.30 22.17
N ALA A 195 -2.93 18.73 22.81
CA ALA A 195 -2.71 20.11 23.26
C ALA A 195 -1.75 20.88 22.32
N GLY A 196 -1.52 22.16 22.61
CA GLY A 196 -0.63 23.04 21.85
C GLY A 196 0.83 23.07 22.34
N ILE A 197 1.27 22.09 23.14
CA ILE A 197 2.57 22.13 23.81
C ILE A 197 3.72 22.03 22.80
N ARG A 198 4.67 22.97 22.87
CA ARG A 198 5.84 23.04 21.96
C ARG A 198 7.17 22.65 22.56
N LEU A 199 7.32 22.85 23.87
CA LEU A 199 8.57 22.67 24.59
C LEU A 199 8.30 22.02 25.94
N LEU A 200 9.12 21.03 26.28
CA LEU A 200 9.14 20.41 27.59
C LEU A 200 10.13 21.15 28.51
N PRO A 201 9.77 21.43 29.77
CA PRO A 201 10.71 21.98 30.74
C PRO A 201 11.90 21.03 30.94
N ARG A 202 13.13 21.55 30.89
CA ARG A 202 14.36 20.74 31.08
C ARG A 202 14.36 19.96 32.41
N GLU A 203 13.67 20.50 33.41
CA GLU A 203 13.60 19.94 34.76
C GLU A 203 12.33 19.11 35.03
N VAL A 204 11.59 18.69 33.99
CA VAL A 204 10.39 17.84 34.12
C VAL A 204 10.69 16.56 34.91
N CYS A 205 11.81 15.88 34.63
CA CYS A 205 12.26 14.71 35.39
C CYS A 205 12.92 15.06 36.75
N GLN A 206 13.08 16.34 37.12
CA GLN A 206 13.33 16.73 38.51
C GLN A 206 12.03 16.86 39.31
N GLN A 207 10.92 17.26 38.65
CA GLN A 207 9.60 17.34 39.28
C GLN A 207 8.94 15.96 39.42
N LEU A 208 9.16 15.05 38.47
CA LEU A 208 8.46 13.77 38.35
C LEU A 208 9.39 12.54 38.51
N PRO A 209 10.02 12.32 39.68
CA PRO A 209 10.97 11.22 39.90
C PRO A 209 10.30 9.82 40.03
N SER A 210 8.97 9.78 40.11
CA SER A 210 8.17 8.56 40.25
C SER A 210 7.57 8.07 38.94
N LEU A 211 7.74 8.84 37.85
CA LEU A 211 7.03 8.65 36.59
C LEU A 211 7.39 7.32 35.90
N ARG A 212 6.36 6.59 35.48
CA ARG A 212 6.42 5.29 34.80
C ARG A 212 5.89 5.37 33.37
N VAL A 213 4.83 6.14 33.14
CA VAL A 213 4.24 6.38 31.81
C VAL A 213 4.18 7.89 31.53
N LEU A 214 4.71 8.29 30.37
CA LEU A 214 4.63 9.66 29.86
C LEU A 214 4.08 9.65 28.44
N GLU A 215 2.86 10.17 28.25
CA GLU A 215 2.12 10.16 26.99
C GLU A 215 1.81 11.61 26.56
N LEU A 216 2.44 12.07 25.49
CA LEU A 216 2.45 13.47 25.02
C LEU A 216 2.09 13.58 23.51
N SER A 217 1.32 12.64 22.99
CA SER A 217 0.97 12.58 21.57
C SER A 217 0.06 13.71 21.08
N HIS A 218 0.11 13.94 19.77
CA HIS A 218 -0.66 14.98 19.07
C HIS A 218 -0.42 16.40 19.61
N ASN A 219 0.82 16.70 20.03
CA ASN A 219 1.25 18.05 20.45
C ASN A 219 2.03 18.74 19.31
N GLN A 220 2.83 19.75 19.64
CA GLN A 220 3.67 20.51 18.71
C GLN A 220 5.16 20.47 19.14
N ILE A 221 5.59 19.41 19.82
CA ILE A 221 6.94 19.32 20.43
C ILE A 221 8.01 19.21 19.33
N GLU A 222 8.93 20.17 19.32
CA GLU A 222 10.02 20.27 18.32
C GLU A 222 11.38 19.80 18.90
N ASP A 223 11.62 20.02 20.19
CA ASP A 223 12.86 19.71 20.92
C ASP A 223 12.59 18.80 22.15
N LEU A 224 13.41 17.77 22.35
CA LEU A 224 13.35 16.91 23.54
C LEU A 224 14.43 17.26 24.59
N PRO A 225 14.10 17.24 25.89
CA PRO A 225 15.07 17.35 26.99
C PRO A 225 15.76 15.99 27.25
N SER A 226 16.74 15.98 28.16
CA SER A 226 17.30 14.74 28.68
C SER A 226 16.40 14.17 29.78
N PHE A 227 15.91 12.95 29.58
CA PHE A 227 15.00 12.26 30.51
C PHE A 227 15.70 11.50 31.65
N HIS A 228 17.04 11.57 31.76
CA HIS A 228 17.90 10.71 32.63
C HIS A 228 17.52 10.60 34.12
N ARG A 229 16.67 11.48 34.66
CA ARG A 229 16.19 11.42 36.05
C ARG A 229 14.84 10.71 36.22
N CYS A 230 14.08 10.51 35.14
CA CYS A 230 12.88 9.69 35.12
C CYS A 230 13.26 8.19 35.12
N GLN A 231 14.04 7.74 36.12
CA GLN A 231 14.66 6.40 36.15
C GLN A 231 13.67 5.24 36.24
N ARG A 232 12.40 5.52 36.55
CA ARG A 232 11.28 4.56 36.57
C ARG A 232 10.47 4.53 35.27
N LEU A 233 10.80 5.34 34.26
CA LEU A 233 10.02 5.44 33.03
C LEU A 233 10.08 4.10 32.29
N GLU A 234 8.92 3.47 32.17
CA GLU A 234 8.68 2.19 31.48
C GLU A 234 8.16 2.45 30.05
N GLU A 235 7.39 3.53 29.84
CA GLU A 235 6.73 3.83 28.56
C GLU A 235 6.77 5.33 28.22
N LEU A 236 7.03 5.66 26.95
CA LEU A 236 7.12 7.02 26.43
C LEU A 236 6.41 7.17 25.07
N GLY A 237 5.26 7.86 25.07
CA GLY A 237 4.51 8.25 23.87
C GLY A 237 4.81 9.68 23.43
N LEU A 238 5.36 9.84 22.23
CA LEU A 238 5.71 11.13 21.59
C LEU A 238 5.16 11.24 20.15
N GLN A 239 4.26 10.35 19.76
CA GLN A 239 3.70 10.22 18.42
C GLN A 239 2.88 11.44 17.97
N HIS A 240 2.88 11.73 16.66
CA HIS A 240 2.27 12.94 16.08
C HIS A 240 2.77 14.26 16.70
N ASN A 241 4.09 14.44 16.79
CA ASN A 241 4.75 15.68 17.19
C ASN A 241 5.56 16.28 16.01
N ARG A 242 6.62 17.04 16.29
CA ARG A 242 7.47 17.71 15.29
C ARG A 242 8.97 17.47 15.54
N ILE A 243 9.30 16.38 16.21
CA ILE A 243 10.67 16.08 16.64
C ILE A 243 11.55 15.85 15.41
N HIS A 244 12.69 16.53 15.35
CA HIS A 244 13.60 16.51 14.19
C HIS A 244 14.89 15.69 14.39
N GLU A 245 15.39 15.63 15.62
CA GLU A 245 16.59 14.87 15.98
C GLU A 245 16.45 14.21 17.36
N ILE A 246 17.19 13.12 17.57
CA ILE A 246 17.35 12.48 18.89
C ILE A 246 18.83 12.56 19.27
N ARG A 247 19.11 13.22 20.39
CA ARG A 247 20.48 13.52 20.86
C ARG A 247 21.03 12.38 21.70
N ALA A 248 22.34 12.37 21.89
CA ALA A 248 23.05 11.38 22.70
C ALA A 248 22.52 11.30 24.14
N ASP A 249 22.09 12.43 24.71
CA ASP A 249 21.68 12.59 26.10
C ASP A 249 20.18 12.40 26.36
N THR A 250 19.35 12.24 25.31
CA THR A 250 17.88 12.22 25.43
C THR A 250 17.38 11.07 26.31
N PHE A 251 17.80 9.82 26.03
CA PHE A 251 17.31 8.61 26.71
C PHE A 251 18.35 7.93 27.63
N VAL A 252 19.41 8.64 28.02
CA VAL A 252 20.52 8.09 28.80
C VAL A 252 20.06 7.53 30.14
N GLN A 253 20.51 6.32 30.46
CA GLN A 253 20.29 5.59 31.72
C GLN A 253 18.82 5.27 32.05
N LEU A 254 17.90 5.30 31.08
CA LEU A 254 16.52 4.83 31.25
C LEU A 254 16.43 3.29 31.25
N MET A 255 16.97 2.67 32.30
CA MET A 255 17.08 1.20 32.43
C MET A 255 15.73 0.48 32.55
N ALA A 256 14.67 1.19 32.95
CA ALA A 256 13.31 0.64 33.08
C ALA A 256 12.50 0.65 31.77
N LEU A 257 12.95 1.40 30.76
CA LEU A 257 12.17 1.74 29.57
C LEU A 257 11.99 0.53 28.65
N ARG A 258 10.72 0.22 28.32
CA ARG A 258 10.28 -0.95 27.54
C ARG A 258 9.69 -0.54 26.20
N PHE A 259 8.97 0.58 26.17
CA PHE A 259 8.27 1.08 24.99
C PHE A 259 8.61 2.54 24.71
N ILE A 260 8.91 2.84 23.44
CA ILE A 260 8.98 4.20 22.91
C ILE A 260 8.14 4.25 21.63
N ASP A 261 7.21 5.21 21.54
CA ASP A 261 6.56 5.61 20.29
C ASP A 261 7.01 7.01 19.88
N LEU A 262 7.64 7.09 18.71
CA LEU A 262 8.12 8.30 18.06
C LEU A 262 7.53 8.42 16.64
N SER A 263 6.48 7.67 16.34
CA SER A 263 5.83 7.67 15.02
C SER A 263 5.25 9.03 14.63
N TRP A 264 5.06 9.26 13.33
CA TRP A 264 4.49 10.49 12.78
C TRP A 264 5.19 11.78 13.24
N ASN A 265 6.53 11.76 13.21
CA ASN A 265 7.38 12.90 13.50
C ASN A 265 8.23 13.26 12.26
N TYR A 266 9.21 14.14 12.41
CA TYR A 266 10.09 14.60 11.32
C TYR A 266 11.55 14.23 11.58
N ILE A 267 11.78 13.07 12.22
CA ILE A 267 13.11 12.66 12.69
C ILE A 267 13.96 12.28 11.49
N GLN A 268 15.05 13.04 11.29
CA GLN A 268 16.03 12.81 10.22
C GLN A 268 17.30 12.13 10.76
N PHE A 269 17.64 12.39 12.02
CA PHE A 269 18.87 11.92 12.65
C PHE A 269 18.63 11.39 14.07
N ILE A 270 19.23 10.25 14.37
CA ILE A 270 19.30 9.65 15.71
C ILE A 270 20.78 9.45 16.01
N HIS A 271 21.27 10.01 17.12
CA HIS A 271 22.67 9.84 17.50
C HIS A 271 23.02 8.37 17.78
N PRO A 272 24.17 7.84 17.34
CA PRO A 272 24.52 6.43 17.51
C PRO A 272 24.40 5.90 18.94
N GLU A 273 24.78 6.71 19.93
CA GLU A 273 24.74 6.32 21.34
C GLU A 273 23.36 6.46 22.01
N ALA A 274 22.35 7.04 21.33
CA ALA A 274 21.07 7.43 21.96
C ALA A 274 20.26 6.25 22.54
N PHE A 275 20.43 5.04 22.02
CA PHE A 275 19.74 3.84 22.48
C PHE A 275 20.64 2.86 23.26
N VAL A 276 21.95 3.12 23.36
CA VAL A 276 22.94 2.16 23.89
C VAL A 276 22.68 1.77 25.35
N THR A 277 22.10 2.66 26.16
CA THR A 277 21.78 2.36 27.57
C THR A 277 20.41 1.69 27.81
N LEU A 278 19.62 1.43 26.77
CA LEU A 278 18.22 1.00 26.89
C LEU A 278 18.06 -0.53 26.98
N HIS A 279 18.68 -1.12 28.01
CA HIS A 279 18.78 -2.57 28.21
C HIS A 279 17.44 -3.33 28.30
N SER A 280 16.34 -2.65 28.61
CA SER A 280 14.99 -3.21 28.76
C SER A 280 14.04 -2.92 27.60
N LEU A 281 14.50 -2.24 26.54
CA LEU A 281 13.64 -1.82 25.43
C LEU A 281 13.20 -3.04 24.60
N THR A 282 11.88 -3.19 24.43
CA THR A 282 11.26 -4.31 23.70
C THR A 282 10.41 -3.87 22.51
N LYS A 283 9.68 -2.75 22.64
CA LYS A 283 8.84 -2.15 21.59
C LYS A 283 9.42 -0.78 21.18
N LEU A 284 9.69 -0.56 19.89
CA LEU A 284 10.12 0.74 19.35
C LEU A 284 9.35 1.07 18.06
N ASP A 285 8.62 2.18 18.04
CA ASP A 285 7.94 2.70 16.85
C ASP A 285 8.59 4.01 16.36
N LEU A 286 8.98 4.00 15.08
CA LEU A 286 9.57 5.11 14.33
C LEU A 286 8.85 5.30 12.98
N THR A 287 7.61 4.84 12.86
CA THR A 287 6.79 4.88 11.64
C THR A 287 6.58 6.32 11.14
N ASP A 288 6.49 6.50 9.82
CA ASP A 288 6.24 7.78 9.13
C ASP A 288 7.13 8.92 9.66
N ASN A 289 8.45 8.70 9.57
CA ASN A 289 9.53 9.64 9.86
C ASN A 289 10.43 9.85 8.62
N GLN A 290 11.56 10.55 8.78
CA GLN A 290 12.47 10.94 7.69
C GLN A 290 13.84 10.25 7.81
N LEU A 291 13.91 9.06 8.42
CA LEU A 291 15.16 8.37 8.71
C LEU A 291 15.87 7.90 7.45
N VAL A 292 17.19 8.15 7.40
CA VAL A 292 18.11 7.63 6.36
C VAL A 292 18.83 6.36 6.83
N THR A 293 19.16 6.30 8.13
CA THR A 293 19.83 5.19 8.81
C THR A 293 19.24 5.00 10.20
N LEU A 294 19.39 3.80 10.76
CA LEU A 294 18.98 3.47 12.13
C LEU A 294 20.23 2.98 12.89
N PRO A 295 20.60 3.58 14.04
CA PRO A 295 21.67 3.05 14.86
C PRO A 295 21.24 1.72 15.51
N LEU A 296 22.06 0.69 15.36
CA LEU A 296 21.73 -0.67 15.80
C LEU A 296 22.20 -0.97 17.22
N ASP A 297 23.15 -0.19 17.74
CA ASP A 297 23.74 -0.40 19.07
C ASP A 297 22.70 -0.16 20.18
N GLY A 298 22.56 -1.13 21.08
CA GLY A 298 21.49 -1.19 22.08
C GLY A 298 20.19 -1.87 21.62
N LEU A 299 19.87 -1.87 20.32
CA LEU A 299 18.58 -2.36 19.81
C LEU A 299 18.43 -3.89 19.72
N GLY A 300 19.49 -4.66 20.01
CA GLY A 300 19.44 -6.13 20.01
C GLY A 300 18.48 -6.77 21.04
N GLY A 301 17.91 -5.97 21.95
CA GLY A 301 16.87 -6.37 22.89
C GLY A 301 15.45 -6.45 22.29
N LEU A 302 15.19 -5.76 21.17
CA LEU A 302 13.84 -5.53 20.64
C LEU A 302 13.11 -6.83 20.24
N THR A 303 11.81 -6.84 20.53
CA THR A 303 10.84 -7.84 20.05
C THR A 303 9.87 -7.26 19.03
N HIS A 304 9.63 -5.94 19.05
CA HIS A 304 8.80 -5.23 18.07
C HIS A 304 9.55 -3.98 17.59
N LEU A 305 9.68 -3.83 16.27
CA LEU A 305 10.30 -2.66 15.65
C LEU A 305 9.48 -2.22 14.44
N LYS A 306 9.05 -0.96 14.42
CA LYS A 306 8.27 -0.37 13.33
C LYS A 306 9.01 0.80 12.71
N LEU A 307 9.19 0.72 11.40
CA LEU A 307 10.01 1.63 10.56
C LEU A 307 9.30 2.01 9.25
N GLN A 308 8.06 1.57 9.05
CA GLN A 308 7.27 1.88 7.84
C GLN A 308 7.20 3.39 7.60
N GLY A 309 7.00 3.84 6.35
CA GLY A 309 6.91 5.27 6.04
C GLY A 309 8.24 6.04 6.03
N ASN A 310 9.39 5.38 6.23
CA ASN A 310 10.73 5.99 6.11
C ASN A 310 11.40 5.69 4.75
N PRO A 311 11.09 6.41 3.64
CA PRO A 311 11.53 6.04 2.29
C PRO A 311 13.03 6.20 2.01
N ALA A 312 13.79 6.88 2.89
CA ALA A 312 15.25 6.99 2.75
C ALA A 312 15.99 5.78 3.37
N LEU A 313 15.36 5.06 4.30
CA LEU A 313 15.90 3.91 5.02
C LEU A 313 15.93 2.65 4.13
N SER A 314 16.81 2.70 3.13
CA SER A 314 16.98 1.68 2.09
C SER A 314 18.00 0.58 2.43
N GLU A 315 18.57 0.59 3.63
CA GLU A 315 19.65 -0.32 4.02
C GLU A 315 19.10 -1.67 4.55
N PRO A 316 19.69 -2.82 4.18
CA PRO A 316 19.24 -4.13 4.64
C PRO A 316 19.76 -4.46 6.04
N PHE A 317 18.87 -4.94 6.92
CA PHE A 317 19.24 -5.46 8.24
C PHE A 317 19.73 -6.91 8.16
N THR A 318 20.54 -7.35 9.13
CA THR A 318 20.93 -8.76 9.27
C THR A 318 20.16 -9.39 10.43
N LYS A 319 20.03 -10.73 10.44
CA LYS A 319 19.41 -11.44 11.57
C LYS A 319 20.18 -11.27 12.89
N GLU A 320 21.46 -10.91 12.80
CA GLU A 320 22.32 -10.57 13.95
C GLU A 320 22.00 -9.18 14.53
N SER A 321 21.43 -8.26 13.73
CA SER A 321 21.00 -6.94 14.21
C SER A 321 19.87 -7.04 15.25
N PHE A 322 18.89 -7.93 15.01
CA PHE A 322 17.71 -8.08 15.86
C PHE A 322 17.42 -9.56 16.21
N PRO A 323 18.21 -10.16 17.12
CA PRO A 323 18.16 -11.61 17.40
C PRO A 323 16.89 -12.06 18.17
N LYS A 324 16.17 -11.13 18.81
CA LYS A 324 14.94 -11.39 19.60
C LYS A 324 13.64 -10.97 18.91
N MET A 325 13.72 -10.51 17.66
CA MET A 325 12.60 -9.90 16.95
C MET A 325 11.40 -10.87 16.81
N ARG A 326 10.19 -10.39 17.09
CA ARG A 326 8.91 -11.09 16.85
C ARG A 326 8.14 -10.41 15.71
N VAL A 327 8.07 -9.07 15.71
CA VAL A 327 7.36 -8.24 14.69
C VAL A 327 8.27 -7.15 14.13
N LEU A 328 8.44 -7.10 12.81
CA LEU A 328 9.28 -6.11 12.11
C LEU A 328 8.54 -5.47 10.93
N GLU A 329 8.11 -4.22 11.08
CA GLU A 329 7.45 -3.44 10.02
C GLU A 329 8.47 -2.51 9.37
N VAL A 330 8.69 -2.60 8.05
CA VAL A 330 9.79 -1.92 7.34
C VAL A 330 9.34 -1.25 6.04
N PRO A 331 10.05 -0.23 5.54
CA PRO A 331 9.70 0.44 4.28
C PRO A 331 9.76 -0.48 3.04
N TYR A 332 10.66 -1.46 3.02
CA TYR A 332 10.90 -2.31 1.85
C TYR A 332 10.91 -3.80 2.19
N ALA A 333 10.15 -4.59 1.41
CA ALA A 333 10.09 -6.05 1.58
C ALA A 333 11.47 -6.74 1.51
N TYR A 334 12.43 -6.14 0.80
CA TYR A 334 13.81 -6.61 0.73
C TYR A 334 14.51 -6.68 2.11
N GLN A 335 14.11 -5.85 3.08
CA GLN A 335 14.65 -5.85 4.44
C GLN A 335 14.18 -7.09 5.24
N CYS A 336 13.01 -7.66 4.91
CA CYS A 336 12.51 -8.91 5.50
C CYS A 336 13.23 -10.17 5.01
N CYS A 337 14.00 -10.10 3.91
CA CYS A 337 14.68 -11.27 3.33
C CYS A 337 15.64 -11.97 4.30
N ALA A 338 16.27 -11.24 5.24
CA ALA A 338 17.17 -11.81 6.24
C ALA A 338 16.47 -12.72 7.28
N TYR A 339 15.14 -12.61 7.42
CA TYR A 339 14.35 -13.28 8.45
C TYR A 339 13.63 -14.55 7.97
N GLY A 340 13.71 -14.87 6.67
CA GLY A 340 13.38 -16.19 6.15
C GLY A 340 11.91 -16.45 5.77
N SER A 341 11.06 -15.42 5.76
CA SER A 341 9.62 -15.52 5.43
C SER A 341 9.32 -16.11 4.02
N CYS A 342 10.31 -16.21 3.13
CA CYS A 342 10.17 -16.83 1.81
C CYS A 342 9.81 -18.32 1.82
N ASN A 343 10.14 -19.08 2.87
CA ASN A 343 10.09 -20.55 2.83
C ASN A 343 8.87 -21.21 3.50
N SER A 344 8.05 -20.47 4.24
CA SER A 344 6.87 -21.05 4.92
C SER A 344 5.66 -21.16 3.98
N PHE A 345 5.25 -20.05 3.35
CA PHE A 345 4.02 -20.00 2.54
C PHE A 345 4.05 -20.96 1.32
N PHE A 346 5.16 -21.04 0.60
CA PHE A 346 5.27 -21.91 -0.60
C PHE A 346 5.47 -23.40 -0.29
N LYS A 347 5.76 -23.78 0.96
CA LYS A 347 5.81 -25.22 1.32
C LYS A 347 4.45 -25.82 1.61
N MET A 348 3.46 -25.01 2.01
CA MET A 348 2.14 -25.51 2.42
C MET A 348 1.34 -26.15 1.26
N SER A 349 1.64 -25.82 0.00
CA SER A 349 0.94 -26.38 -1.17
C SER A 349 1.50 -27.71 -1.69
N ASN A 350 2.73 -28.07 -1.34
CA ASN A 350 3.49 -29.15 -2.00
C ASN A 350 3.77 -30.33 -1.05
N GLN A 351 2.90 -30.57 -0.08
CA GLN A 351 3.02 -31.69 0.88
C GLN A 351 1.73 -32.53 0.97
N TRP A 352 1.10 -32.75 -0.18
CA TRP A 352 -0.10 -33.60 -0.37
C TRP A 352 0.06 -34.58 -1.54
N GLU A 353 1.27 -35.07 -1.82
CA GLU A 353 1.50 -36.22 -2.73
C GLU A 353 2.92 -36.81 -2.57
N ALA A 354 3.04 -37.87 -1.74
CA ALA A 354 4.08 -38.91 -1.73
C ALA A 354 4.03 -39.67 -0.40
N GLU A 355 3.50 -40.90 -0.41
CA GLU A 355 3.58 -41.82 0.73
C GLU A 355 4.97 -42.46 0.81
N ASP A 356 5.47 -42.73 2.02
CA ASP A 356 5.97 -44.09 2.32
C ASP A 356 5.97 -44.35 3.84
N MET A 357 5.95 -45.63 4.23
CA MET A 357 5.54 -46.08 5.58
C MET A 357 6.68 -46.56 6.49
N SER A 358 6.63 -46.17 7.77
CA SER A 358 6.87 -47.10 8.90
C SER A 358 6.31 -46.53 10.24
N PRO A 359 5.68 -47.35 11.10
CA PRO A 359 5.14 -46.92 12.39
C PRO A 359 5.94 -47.44 13.60
N GLU A 360 5.84 -46.77 14.75
CA GLU A 360 5.89 -47.38 16.10
C GLU A 360 5.48 -46.35 17.17
N GLU A 361 4.74 -46.79 18.21
CA GLU A 361 4.42 -46.10 19.49
C GLU A 361 3.75 -44.69 19.38
N GLU A 362 2.44 -44.45 19.63
CA GLU A 362 1.51 -44.95 20.66
C GLU A 362 2.09 -44.77 22.08
N ASP A 363 1.57 -43.93 22.99
CA ASP A 363 0.16 -43.79 23.41
C ASP A 363 -0.12 -42.39 24.09
N ALA A 364 -1.26 -42.27 24.78
CA ALA A 364 -1.66 -41.22 25.74
C ALA A 364 -2.17 -39.88 25.16
N HIS A 365 -3.27 -39.93 24.39
CA HIS A 365 -4.20 -38.81 24.21
C HIS A 365 -5.67 -39.23 24.45
N LYS A 366 -6.15 -39.14 25.69
CA LYS A 366 -7.59 -39.16 26.06
C LYS A 366 -7.82 -38.80 27.53
N ARG A 367 -9.00 -38.20 27.80
CA ARG A 367 -9.44 -37.56 29.07
C ARG A 367 -8.74 -36.20 29.33
N THR A 368 -9.44 -35.09 29.56
CA THR A 368 -10.91 -34.87 29.64
C THR A 368 -11.28 -33.52 29.04
N MET A 369 -12.28 -33.50 28.15
CA MET A 369 -12.90 -32.28 27.63
C MET A 369 -14.42 -32.40 27.81
N GLU A 370 -14.91 -32.16 29.03
CA GLU A 370 -16.34 -32.10 29.36
C GLU A 370 -16.49 -31.53 30.79
N LEU A 371 -16.87 -30.26 30.93
CA LEU A 371 -17.83 -29.78 31.95
C LEU A 371 -18.22 -28.31 31.71
N PHE A 372 -19.50 -28.10 31.36
CA PHE A 372 -20.32 -26.87 31.39
C PHE A 372 -19.79 -25.51 30.87
N ALA A 373 -20.62 -24.92 30.00
CA ALA A 373 -20.63 -23.49 29.69
C ALA A 373 -21.87 -22.81 30.29
N GLY A 374 -21.85 -21.47 30.37
CA GLY A 374 -23.05 -20.64 30.31
C GLY A 374 -23.24 -19.62 31.44
N HIS A 375 -22.97 -18.34 31.15
CA HIS A 375 -23.99 -17.27 31.06
C HIS A 375 -23.39 -16.00 30.43
N ALA A 376 -24.24 -15.17 29.82
CA ALA A 376 -23.95 -13.82 29.31
C ALA A 376 -24.80 -12.79 30.13
N ASP A 377 -24.76 -11.47 29.98
CA ASP A 377 -24.27 -10.57 28.92
C ASP A 377 -23.83 -9.20 29.53
N ASN A 378 -22.82 -8.54 28.91
CA ASN A 378 -22.59 -7.09 28.69
C ASN A 378 -22.73 -6.06 29.87
N HIS A 379 -21.98 -4.95 29.93
CA HIS A 379 -21.51 -4.07 28.85
C HIS A 379 -20.35 -3.13 29.29
N TYR A 380 -19.73 -2.42 28.33
CA TYR A 380 -18.67 -1.40 28.45
C TYR A 380 -17.23 -1.82 28.80
N ASP A 381 -16.58 -2.38 27.78
CA ASP A 381 -15.41 -1.79 27.09
C ASP A 381 -14.19 -1.32 27.92
N ILE A 382 -13.27 -2.26 28.11
CA ILE A 382 -11.81 -2.02 28.10
C ILE A 382 -11.24 -2.99 27.06
N ASP A 383 -10.35 -2.57 26.16
CA ASP A 383 -9.82 -3.44 25.09
C ASP A 383 -8.94 -4.56 25.66
N VAL A 384 -9.44 -5.80 25.69
CA VAL A 384 -8.76 -6.97 26.28
C VAL A 384 -7.94 -7.76 25.24
N ASP A 385 -7.19 -7.07 24.37
CA ASP A 385 -6.28 -7.72 23.41
C ASP A 385 -4.86 -7.99 23.99
N ASP A 386 -4.43 -7.25 25.03
CA ASP A 386 -3.05 -7.31 25.56
C ASP A 386 -2.87 -8.27 26.75
N LEU A 387 -3.81 -9.21 26.99
CA LEU A 387 -3.74 -10.19 28.10
C LEU A 387 -3.91 -11.67 27.70
N GLN A 388 -3.86 -12.02 26.41
CA GLN A 388 -3.97 -13.41 25.92
C GLN A 388 -2.70 -13.88 25.16
N LEU A 389 -1.51 -13.60 25.72
CA LEU A 389 -0.22 -14.05 25.17
C LEU A 389 0.66 -14.85 26.15
N ASP A 390 0.37 -14.83 27.47
CA ASP A 390 1.26 -15.37 28.52
C ASP A 390 1.01 -16.84 28.91
N LEU A 391 0.30 -17.64 28.08
CA LEU A 391 -0.02 -19.04 28.41
C LEU A 391 0.13 -20.08 27.28
N GLU A 392 0.76 -19.70 26.16
CA GLU A 392 1.25 -20.67 25.14
C GLU A 392 2.79 -20.68 24.98
N GLU A 393 3.56 -20.22 25.98
CA GLU A 393 5.03 -20.41 25.98
C GLU A 393 5.46 -21.87 26.29
N SER A 394 5.10 -22.82 25.42
CA SER A 394 5.94 -24.01 25.19
C SER A 394 5.72 -24.68 23.82
N LYS A 395 6.83 -24.85 23.07
CA LYS A 395 7.00 -25.74 21.90
C LYS A 395 6.30 -25.37 20.58
N LEU A 396 6.42 -24.12 20.13
CA LEU A 396 6.58 -23.85 18.70
C LEU A 396 7.65 -22.77 18.50
N HIS A 397 8.45 -22.85 17.43
CA HIS A 397 9.40 -21.79 17.10
C HIS A 397 8.62 -20.58 16.53
N PRO A 398 8.67 -19.39 17.17
CA PRO A 398 7.94 -18.23 16.67
C PRO A 398 8.53 -17.78 15.34
N THR A 399 7.75 -17.89 14.27
CA THR A 399 8.09 -17.36 12.95
C THR A 399 7.95 -15.84 12.98
N ILE A 400 9.03 -15.12 12.66
CA ILE A 400 9.09 -13.66 12.73
C ILE A 400 8.12 -13.07 11.69
N GLN A 401 7.16 -12.27 12.15
CA GLN A 401 6.24 -11.54 11.30
C GLN A 401 6.94 -10.29 10.78
N CYS A 402 7.30 -10.29 9.49
CA CYS A 402 7.97 -9.15 8.86
C CYS A 402 7.13 -8.64 7.68
N THR A 403 6.83 -7.34 7.67
CA THR A 403 5.94 -6.70 6.71
C THR A 403 6.60 -5.47 6.06
N PRO A 404 6.36 -5.20 4.77
CA PRO A 404 5.68 -6.07 3.81
C PRO A 404 6.52 -7.32 3.48
N SER A 405 5.89 -8.46 3.26
CA SER A 405 6.60 -9.72 3.01
C SER A 405 7.29 -9.74 1.63
N PRO A 406 8.44 -10.41 1.47
CA PRO A 406 9.03 -10.66 0.15
C PRO A 406 8.09 -11.52 -0.72
N GLY A 407 8.21 -11.40 -2.04
CA GLY A 407 7.35 -12.14 -2.96
C GLY A 407 7.91 -12.22 -4.39
N PRO A 408 7.22 -12.87 -5.33
CA PRO A 408 7.72 -13.11 -6.69
C PRO A 408 7.98 -11.81 -7.49
N PHE A 409 7.30 -10.71 -7.15
CA PHE A 409 7.60 -9.39 -7.69
C PHE A 409 8.62 -8.58 -6.85
N LYS A 410 8.89 -8.95 -5.60
CA LYS A 410 9.95 -8.34 -4.75
C LYS A 410 10.87 -9.45 -4.20
N PRO A 411 11.70 -10.07 -5.07
CA PRO A 411 12.45 -11.28 -4.73
C PRO A 411 13.73 -10.97 -3.94
N CYS A 412 14.21 -11.94 -3.15
CA CYS A 412 15.39 -11.74 -2.30
C CYS A 412 16.73 -11.95 -3.04
N ASN A 413 16.84 -13.02 -3.83
CA ASN A 413 18.14 -13.49 -4.33
C ASN A 413 18.38 -13.11 -5.80
N HIS A 414 17.34 -13.15 -6.63
CA HIS A 414 17.42 -13.08 -8.08
C HIS A 414 16.25 -12.27 -8.63
N LEU A 415 16.48 -11.36 -9.59
CA LEU A 415 15.40 -10.56 -10.16
C LEU A 415 14.48 -11.42 -11.04
N PHE A 416 15.09 -12.28 -11.88
CA PHE A 416 14.35 -13.15 -12.82
C PHE A 416 14.03 -14.56 -12.29
N GLU A 417 14.69 -15.00 -11.22
CA GLU A 417 14.58 -16.33 -10.56
C GLU A 417 14.93 -17.53 -11.47
N SER A 418 14.25 -17.71 -12.60
CA SER A 418 14.42 -18.84 -13.54
C SER A 418 15.50 -18.61 -14.59
N TRP A 419 16.29 -19.66 -14.89
CA TRP A 419 17.21 -19.66 -16.05
C TRP A 419 16.46 -19.63 -17.38
N ILE A 420 15.22 -20.14 -17.47
CA ILE A 420 14.45 -20.10 -18.72
C ILE A 420 14.11 -18.65 -19.08
N ILE A 421 13.67 -17.85 -18.09
CA ILE A 421 13.39 -16.42 -18.26
C ILE A 421 14.68 -15.68 -18.63
N ARG A 422 15.79 -15.90 -17.90
CA ARG A 422 17.10 -15.30 -18.19
C ARG A 422 17.56 -15.55 -19.62
N LEU A 423 17.53 -16.81 -20.07
CA LEU A 423 17.96 -17.19 -21.42
C LEU A 423 17.05 -16.55 -22.48
N GLY A 424 15.73 -16.58 -22.27
CA GLY A 424 14.75 -15.92 -23.13
C GLY A 424 15.00 -14.42 -23.26
N VAL A 425 15.20 -13.71 -22.14
CA VAL A 425 15.48 -12.27 -22.12
C VAL A 425 16.80 -11.95 -22.83
N TRP A 426 17.88 -12.70 -22.61
CA TRP A 426 19.16 -12.48 -23.31
C TRP A 426 19.06 -12.73 -24.83
N VAL A 427 18.31 -13.75 -25.26
CA VAL A 427 18.02 -13.98 -26.69
C VAL A 427 17.18 -12.84 -27.26
N ILE A 428 16.17 -12.35 -26.52
CA ILE A 428 15.32 -11.24 -26.94
C ILE A 428 16.13 -9.94 -27.08
N VAL A 429 17.01 -9.63 -26.13
CA VAL A 429 17.93 -8.48 -26.21
C VAL A 429 18.83 -8.58 -27.45
N LEU A 430 19.44 -9.75 -27.68
CA LEU A 430 20.35 -9.96 -28.81
C LEU A 430 19.63 -9.80 -30.16
N VAL A 431 18.48 -10.45 -30.33
CA VAL A 431 17.73 -10.43 -31.60
C VAL A 431 17.08 -9.06 -31.85
N SER A 432 16.42 -8.47 -30.85
CA SER A 432 15.76 -7.16 -31.02
C SER A 432 16.76 -6.05 -31.34
N VAL A 433 17.91 -5.97 -30.65
CA VAL A 433 18.89 -4.91 -30.93
C VAL A 433 19.58 -5.11 -32.28
N LEU A 434 20.02 -6.33 -32.62
CA LEU A 434 20.71 -6.59 -33.89
C LEU A 434 19.78 -6.50 -35.10
N CYS A 435 18.63 -7.18 -35.07
CA CYS A 435 17.73 -7.27 -36.23
C CYS A 435 17.04 -5.93 -36.50
N ASN A 436 16.57 -5.20 -35.47
CA ASN A 436 16.01 -3.87 -35.70
C ASN A 436 17.09 -2.87 -36.12
N GLY A 437 18.30 -2.94 -35.53
CA GLY A 437 19.44 -2.11 -35.96
C GLY A 437 19.76 -2.27 -37.44
N LEU A 438 19.78 -3.51 -37.95
CA LEU A 438 19.96 -3.80 -39.39
C LEU A 438 18.81 -3.26 -40.25
N VAL A 439 17.55 -3.34 -39.79
CA VAL A 439 16.40 -2.77 -40.51
C VAL A 439 16.47 -1.25 -40.56
N ILE A 440 16.82 -0.57 -39.45
CA ILE A 440 17.01 0.88 -39.39
C ILE A 440 18.10 1.32 -40.37
N VAL A 441 19.26 0.64 -40.37
CA VAL A 441 20.36 0.95 -41.29
C VAL A 441 19.94 0.74 -42.76
N ALA A 442 19.28 -0.36 -43.11
CA ALA A 442 18.83 -0.60 -44.47
C ALA A 442 17.76 0.40 -44.94
N VAL A 443 16.81 0.77 -44.07
CA VAL A 443 15.74 1.73 -44.41
C VAL A 443 16.26 3.16 -44.55
N PHE A 444 17.16 3.61 -43.67
CA PHE A 444 17.57 5.02 -43.60
C PHE A 444 18.94 5.34 -44.23
N ALA A 445 19.83 4.35 -44.41
CA ALA A 445 21.15 4.56 -45.01
C ALA A 445 21.29 4.01 -46.45
N SER A 446 20.33 3.23 -46.95
CA SER A 446 20.29 2.84 -48.36
C SER A 446 20.05 4.07 -49.26
N PRO A 447 20.58 4.09 -50.50
CA PRO A 447 20.30 5.15 -51.47
C PRO A 447 18.90 5.04 -52.12
N SER A 448 18.02 4.17 -51.59
CA SER A 448 16.70 3.89 -52.18
C SER A 448 15.69 5.00 -51.91
N TYR A 449 14.63 5.07 -52.72
CA TYR A 449 13.54 6.02 -52.47
C TYR A 449 12.76 5.64 -51.21
N LEU A 450 12.80 6.51 -50.20
CA LEU A 450 12.13 6.33 -48.92
C LEU A 450 10.61 6.51 -49.06
N SER A 451 9.92 5.42 -49.41
CA SER A 451 8.46 5.39 -49.45
C SER A 451 7.84 5.65 -48.06
N PRO A 452 6.60 6.16 -47.97
CA PRO A 452 5.94 6.37 -46.68
C PRO A 452 5.81 5.10 -45.83
N LEU A 453 5.74 3.93 -46.48
CA LEU A 453 5.66 2.65 -45.78
C LEU A 453 7.04 2.13 -45.32
N LYS A 454 8.12 2.31 -46.12
CA LYS A 454 9.50 2.09 -45.64
C LYS A 454 9.77 2.96 -44.40
N PHE A 455 9.36 4.23 -44.42
CA PHE A 455 9.51 5.13 -43.27
C PHE A 455 8.81 4.61 -42.01
N ILE A 456 7.54 4.19 -42.09
CA ILE A 456 6.83 3.64 -40.91
C ILE A 456 7.51 2.36 -40.39
N ILE A 457 7.93 1.44 -41.27
CA ILE A 457 8.64 0.21 -40.88
C ILE A 457 9.98 0.54 -40.18
N GLY A 458 10.72 1.55 -40.66
CA GLY A 458 11.91 2.04 -39.99
C GLY A 458 11.65 2.64 -38.60
N SER A 459 10.52 3.32 -38.41
CA SER A 459 10.09 3.84 -37.10
C SER A 459 9.64 2.72 -36.14
N ILE A 460 8.93 1.71 -36.64
CA ILE A 460 8.57 0.48 -35.92
C ILE A 460 9.83 -0.26 -35.45
N ALA A 461 10.84 -0.40 -36.32
CA ALA A 461 12.14 -0.94 -35.92
C ALA A 461 12.82 -0.08 -34.83
N GLY A 462 12.68 1.25 -34.89
CA GLY A 462 13.12 2.18 -33.84
C GLY A 462 12.47 1.90 -32.47
N ALA A 463 11.16 1.75 -32.42
CA ALA A 463 10.43 1.40 -31.19
C ALA A 463 10.87 0.03 -30.64
N ASN A 464 10.94 -0.99 -31.50
CA ASN A 464 11.35 -2.34 -31.12
C ASN A 464 12.84 -2.45 -30.69
N MET A 465 13.70 -1.55 -31.17
CA MET A 465 15.07 -1.42 -30.67
C MET A 465 15.10 -0.84 -29.23
N LEU A 466 14.20 0.10 -28.91
CA LEU A 466 14.05 0.61 -27.53
C LEU A 466 13.52 -0.47 -26.57
N THR A 467 12.64 -1.37 -27.05
CA THR A 467 12.24 -2.58 -26.30
C THR A 467 13.46 -3.42 -25.91
N GLY A 468 14.34 -3.70 -26.88
CA GLY A 468 15.60 -4.41 -26.62
C GLY A 468 16.52 -3.70 -25.62
N ILE A 469 16.55 -2.36 -25.64
CA ILE A 469 17.38 -1.55 -24.72
C ILE A 469 16.87 -1.62 -23.27
N TYR A 470 15.57 -1.49 -23.00
CA TYR A 470 15.07 -1.60 -21.63
C TYR A 470 15.17 -3.05 -21.10
N CYS A 471 14.93 -4.06 -21.95
CA CYS A 471 15.20 -5.46 -21.60
C CYS A 471 16.68 -5.69 -21.25
N SER A 472 17.60 -5.02 -21.96
CA SER A 472 19.04 -5.08 -21.67
C SER A 472 19.39 -4.46 -20.32
N MET A 473 18.73 -3.36 -19.93
CA MET A 473 18.89 -2.77 -18.58
C MET A 473 18.46 -3.77 -17.48
N LEU A 474 17.30 -4.40 -17.61
CA LEU A 474 16.82 -5.39 -16.63
C LEU A 474 17.75 -6.63 -16.57
N ALA A 475 18.21 -7.12 -17.72
CA ALA A 475 19.14 -8.25 -17.80
C ALA A 475 20.52 -7.93 -17.17
N LEU A 476 21.01 -6.70 -17.35
CA LEU A 476 22.24 -6.22 -16.72
C LEU A 476 22.09 -6.11 -15.21
N ILE A 477 20.94 -5.65 -14.69
CA ILE A 477 20.69 -5.59 -13.24
C ILE A 477 20.61 -7.00 -12.63
N ASP A 478 19.89 -7.96 -13.22
CA ASP A 478 19.86 -9.35 -12.72
C ASP A 478 21.26 -10.00 -12.71
N ALA A 479 22.09 -9.69 -13.71
CA ALA A 479 23.47 -10.16 -13.77
C ALA A 479 24.40 -9.51 -12.73
N LEU A 480 24.31 -8.19 -12.53
CA LEU A 480 25.15 -7.44 -11.57
C LEU A 480 24.77 -7.69 -10.10
N THR A 481 23.52 -8.07 -9.84
CA THR A 481 22.98 -8.28 -8.48
C THR A 481 22.73 -9.76 -8.14
N TYR A 482 23.25 -10.67 -8.98
CA TYR A 482 22.98 -12.10 -8.92
C TYR A 482 23.27 -12.72 -7.54
N GLY A 483 22.23 -13.23 -6.88
CA GLY A 483 22.31 -13.89 -5.58
C GLY A 483 22.18 -12.94 -4.38
N GLN A 484 22.13 -11.62 -4.60
CA GLN A 484 22.05 -10.61 -3.53
C GLN A 484 21.08 -9.45 -3.87
N PHE A 485 20.04 -9.70 -4.67
CA PHE A 485 19.13 -8.64 -5.15
C PHE A 485 18.57 -7.76 -4.03
N ALA A 486 18.19 -8.33 -2.89
CA ALA A 486 17.64 -7.61 -1.74
C ALA A 486 18.50 -6.43 -1.25
N LYS A 487 19.84 -6.53 -1.35
CA LYS A 487 20.77 -5.46 -0.97
C LYS A 487 20.69 -4.21 -1.85
N TYR A 488 20.13 -4.35 -3.05
CA TYR A 488 20.07 -3.30 -4.07
C TYR A 488 18.63 -2.93 -4.49
N GLY A 489 17.65 -3.81 -4.26
CA GLY A 489 16.26 -3.67 -4.72
C GLY A 489 15.60 -2.34 -4.34
N ALA A 490 15.69 -1.92 -3.07
CA ALA A 490 15.12 -0.65 -2.59
C ALA A 490 15.74 0.58 -3.29
N ARG A 491 17.06 0.55 -3.54
CA ARG A 491 17.80 1.61 -4.24
C ARG A 491 17.57 1.60 -5.76
N TRP A 492 17.21 0.45 -6.32
CA TRP A 492 16.79 0.32 -7.71
C TRP A 492 15.37 0.87 -7.91
N GLU A 493 14.38 0.42 -7.14
CA GLU A 493 12.97 0.87 -7.22
C GLU A 493 12.83 2.39 -7.08
N THR A 494 13.52 3.00 -6.12
CA THR A 494 13.50 4.45 -5.89
C THR A 494 14.34 5.24 -6.90
N GLY A 495 15.37 4.61 -7.48
CA GLY A 495 16.41 5.25 -8.28
C GLY A 495 15.98 5.70 -9.68
N ALA A 496 16.79 6.57 -10.29
CA ALA A 496 16.55 7.07 -11.65
C ALA A 496 16.58 5.95 -12.71
N GLY A 497 17.37 4.89 -12.50
CA GLY A 497 17.47 3.77 -13.44
C GLY A 497 16.13 3.05 -13.67
N CYS A 498 15.37 2.80 -12.61
CA CYS A 498 14.05 2.18 -12.73
C CYS A 498 13.05 3.11 -13.43
N ARG A 499 13.06 4.41 -13.11
CA ARG A 499 12.22 5.42 -13.78
C ARG A 499 12.50 5.53 -15.29
N VAL A 500 13.77 5.47 -15.70
CA VAL A 500 14.17 5.44 -17.12
C VAL A 500 13.74 4.12 -17.78
N THR A 501 13.90 2.98 -17.10
CA THR A 501 13.47 1.67 -17.62
C THR A 501 11.97 1.61 -17.85
N GLY A 502 11.17 2.14 -16.92
CA GLY A 502 9.71 2.22 -17.03
C GLY A 502 9.22 3.23 -18.07
N PHE A 503 9.89 4.39 -18.18
CA PHE A 503 9.62 5.35 -19.26
C PHE A 503 9.87 4.69 -20.64
N LEU A 504 11.01 4.01 -20.80
CA LEU A 504 11.37 3.36 -22.07
C LEU A 504 10.43 2.22 -22.43
N SER A 505 9.93 1.43 -21.46
CA SER A 505 9.03 0.31 -21.74
C SER A 505 7.66 0.79 -22.22
N VAL A 506 7.04 1.76 -21.53
CA VAL A 506 5.76 2.36 -21.97
C VAL A 506 5.92 3.13 -23.27
N PHE A 507 7.00 3.92 -23.42
CA PHE A 507 7.24 4.65 -24.67
C PHE A 507 7.38 3.69 -25.86
N ALA A 508 8.13 2.59 -25.71
CA ALA A 508 8.34 1.63 -26.77
C ALA A 508 7.06 0.84 -27.13
N SER A 509 6.28 0.39 -26.13
CA SER A 509 5.04 -0.36 -26.38
C SER A 509 3.98 0.48 -27.08
N GLU A 510 3.71 1.69 -26.56
CA GLU A 510 2.70 2.58 -27.15
C GLU A 510 3.16 3.11 -28.52
N ALA A 511 4.46 3.35 -28.72
CA ALA A 511 4.99 3.78 -30.02
C ALA A 511 4.82 2.68 -31.08
N ASP A 512 5.11 1.43 -30.76
CA ASP A 512 4.95 0.31 -31.70
C ASP A 512 3.49 0.13 -32.10
N ILE A 513 2.57 0.10 -31.13
CA ILE A 513 1.14 -0.08 -31.38
C ILE A 513 0.56 1.09 -32.18
N PHE A 514 0.88 2.36 -31.85
CA PHE A 514 0.40 3.50 -32.63
C PHE A 514 1.00 3.57 -34.04
N LEU A 515 2.27 3.17 -34.23
CA LEU A 515 2.88 3.10 -35.56
C LEU A 515 2.34 1.94 -36.40
N LEU A 516 2.00 0.80 -35.78
CA LEU A 516 1.31 -0.32 -36.42
C LEU A 516 -0.12 0.07 -36.85
N THR A 517 -0.84 0.82 -36.01
CA THR A 517 -2.13 1.43 -36.37
C THR A 517 -1.99 2.39 -37.55
N LEU A 518 -0.96 3.25 -37.54
CA LEU A 518 -0.65 4.15 -38.66
C LEU A 518 -0.31 3.36 -39.94
N ALA A 519 0.40 2.24 -39.87
CA ALA A 519 0.70 1.37 -41.00
C ALA A 519 -0.59 0.78 -41.61
N ALA A 520 -1.49 0.23 -40.79
CA ALA A 520 -2.77 -0.33 -41.24
C ALA A 520 -3.66 0.73 -41.93
N VAL A 521 -3.79 1.90 -41.30
CA VAL A 521 -4.52 3.06 -41.86
C VAL A 521 -3.89 3.52 -43.18
N GLN A 522 -2.56 3.70 -43.23
CA GLN A 522 -1.84 4.14 -44.43
C GLN A 522 -1.99 3.16 -45.60
N CYS A 523 -1.96 1.84 -45.35
CA CYS A 523 -2.24 0.82 -46.36
C CYS A 523 -3.69 0.92 -46.88
N SER A 524 -4.69 0.98 -45.98
CA SER A 524 -6.10 1.08 -46.36
C SER A 524 -6.40 2.38 -47.14
N ILE A 525 -5.77 3.50 -46.78
CA ILE A 525 -5.92 4.78 -47.51
C ILE A 525 -5.22 4.70 -48.87
N SER A 526 -4.00 4.15 -48.95
CA SER A 526 -3.24 4.10 -50.21
C SER A 526 -3.99 3.34 -51.31
N VAL A 527 -4.54 2.16 -50.99
CA VAL A 527 -5.36 1.37 -51.94
C VAL A 527 -6.64 2.12 -52.33
N SER A 528 -7.28 2.82 -51.39
CA SER A 528 -8.51 3.59 -51.66
C SER A 528 -8.25 4.82 -52.54
N CYS A 529 -7.16 5.56 -52.31
CA CYS A 529 -6.81 6.76 -53.06
C CYS A 529 -6.25 6.47 -54.45
N VAL A 530 -5.52 5.36 -54.65
CA VAL A 530 -5.10 4.91 -55.98
C VAL A 530 -6.33 4.60 -56.84
N ARG A 531 -7.33 3.89 -56.28
CA ARG A 531 -8.58 3.53 -56.98
C ARG A 531 -9.48 4.73 -57.30
N GLY A 532 -9.42 5.83 -56.53
CA GLY A 532 -10.31 6.99 -56.68
C GLY A 532 -9.71 8.24 -57.33
N TYR A 533 -8.41 8.50 -57.15
CA TYR A 533 -7.79 9.79 -57.51
C TYR A 533 -6.37 9.67 -58.11
N GLY A 534 -5.84 8.44 -58.29
CA GLY A 534 -4.55 8.21 -58.95
C GLY A 534 -3.31 8.79 -58.25
N LYS A 535 -3.42 9.21 -56.97
CA LYS A 535 -2.32 9.81 -56.19
C LYS A 535 -2.23 9.19 -54.80
N SER A 536 -1.00 8.85 -54.39
CA SER A 536 -0.69 8.30 -53.08
C SER A 536 -0.51 9.40 -52.01
N PRO A 537 -0.64 9.08 -50.71
CA PRO A 537 -0.40 10.06 -49.64
C PRO A 537 1.04 10.58 -49.62
N SER A 538 1.22 11.90 -49.46
CA SER A 538 2.55 12.51 -49.46
C SER A 538 3.33 12.17 -48.18
N LEU A 539 4.63 11.88 -48.34
CA LEU A 539 5.54 11.49 -47.25
C LEU A 539 5.53 12.48 -46.07
N GLY A 540 5.39 13.78 -46.33
CA GLY A 540 5.29 14.81 -45.29
C GLY A 540 4.09 14.64 -44.36
N LYS A 541 2.93 14.24 -44.87
CA LYS A 541 1.73 13.97 -44.04
C LYS A 541 1.93 12.73 -43.17
N VAL A 542 2.56 11.69 -43.70
CA VAL A 542 2.86 10.46 -42.95
C VAL A 542 3.93 10.70 -41.87
N LYS A 543 4.95 11.52 -42.16
CA LYS A 543 5.92 11.98 -41.15
C LYS A 543 5.26 12.76 -40.01
N ALA A 544 4.34 13.67 -40.32
CA ALA A 544 3.59 14.42 -39.31
C ALA A 544 2.68 13.51 -38.46
N ALA A 545 2.02 12.52 -39.08
CA ALA A 545 1.20 11.53 -38.36
C ALA A 545 2.06 10.66 -37.42
N ALA A 546 3.20 10.15 -37.90
CA ALA A 546 4.12 9.35 -37.08
C ALA A 546 4.72 10.15 -35.90
N PHE A 547 5.03 11.44 -36.12
CA PHE A 547 5.46 12.33 -35.04
C PHE A 547 4.35 12.53 -33.98
N CYS A 548 3.08 12.63 -34.41
CA CYS A 548 1.93 12.69 -33.50
C CYS A 548 1.80 11.39 -32.68
N CYS A 549 1.96 10.21 -33.30
CA CYS A 549 2.01 8.93 -32.58
C CYS A 549 3.09 8.94 -31.49
N LEU A 550 4.34 9.27 -31.84
CA LEU A 550 5.46 9.32 -30.88
C LEU A 550 5.24 10.36 -29.77
N LEU A 551 4.59 11.49 -30.06
CA LEU A 551 4.22 12.48 -29.04
C LEU A 551 3.18 11.93 -28.06
N LEU A 552 2.17 11.20 -28.54
CA LEU A 552 1.17 10.55 -27.68
C LEU A 552 1.80 9.46 -26.80
N SER A 553 2.68 8.62 -27.37
CA SER A 553 3.45 7.61 -26.60
C SER A 553 4.34 8.27 -25.54
N SER A 554 4.95 9.41 -25.85
CA SER A 554 5.72 10.19 -24.89
C SER A 554 4.86 10.76 -23.77
N VAL A 555 3.66 11.27 -24.06
CA VAL A 555 2.72 11.74 -23.03
C VAL A 555 2.30 10.59 -22.11
N ALA A 556 1.98 9.41 -22.67
CA ALA A 556 1.64 8.21 -21.90
C ALA A 556 2.76 7.78 -20.94
N ALA A 557 4.02 7.78 -21.42
CA ALA A 557 5.19 7.42 -20.62
C ALA A 557 5.62 8.51 -19.59
N VAL A 558 5.19 9.76 -19.76
CA VAL A 558 5.47 10.84 -18.80
C VAL A 558 4.52 10.84 -17.61
N LEU A 559 3.27 10.37 -17.75
CA LEU A 559 2.26 10.41 -16.68
C LEU A 559 2.71 9.74 -15.35
N PRO A 560 3.35 8.55 -15.33
CA PRO A 560 3.82 7.92 -14.09
C PRO A 560 5.07 8.59 -13.48
N LEU A 561 5.66 9.60 -14.14
CA LEU A 561 6.71 10.44 -13.55
C LEU A 561 6.14 11.61 -12.74
N PHE A 562 4.87 11.95 -12.93
CA PHE A 562 4.12 12.98 -12.19
C PHE A 562 3.10 12.36 -11.20
N SER A 563 3.41 11.17 -10.67
CA SER A 563 2.60 10.43 -9.69
C SER A 563 1.21 9.97 -10.17
N ILE A 564 0.92 10.05 -11.47
CA ILE A 564 -0.28 9.49 -12.10
C ILE A 564 0.02 8.03 -12.50
N GLY A 565 0.30 7.21 -11.49
CA GLY A 565 0.97 5.90 -11.62
C GLY A 565 2.41 5.95 -11.08
N GLU A 566 3.01 4.78 -10.83
CA GLU A 566 4.34 4.67 -10.21
C GLU A 566 5.17 3.55 -10.87
N TYR A 567 6.31 3.91 -11.49
CA TYR A 567 7.26 2.92 -12.00
C TYR A 567 8.02 2.18 -10.88
N GLY A 568 8.25 2.83 -9.73
CA GLY A 568 8.98 2.26 -8.59
C GLY A 568 8.20 1.23 -7.76
N ALA A 569 6.97 0.89 -8.13
CA ALA A 569 6.16 -0.07 -7.37
C ALA A 569 6.74 -1.51 -7.40
N SER A 570 7.49 -1.84 -8.45
CA SER A 570 8.08 -3.16 -8.72
C SER A 570 9.49 -3.00 -9.31
N PRO A 571 10.46 -3.88 -9.01
CA PRO A 571 11.82 -3.81 -9.56
C PRO A 571 11.88 -4.14 -11.06
N LEU A 572 10.79 -4.63 -11.66
CA LEU A 572 10.67 -4.76 -13.12
C LEU A 572 10.38 -3.40 -13.80
N CYS A 573 10.01 -2.38 -13.02
CA CYS A 573 9.75 -1.01 -13.48
C CYS A 573 8.59 -0.86 -14.48
N LEU A 574 7.78 -1.91 -14.65
CA LEU A 574 6.61 -1.93 -15.51
C LEU A 574 5.37 -1.44 -14.76
N PRO A 575 4.47 -0.68 -15.39
CA PRO A 575 3.19 -0.31 -14.78
C PRO A 575 2.29 -1.54 -14.73
N TYR A 576 2.18 -2.15 -13.55
CA TYR A 576 1.34 -3.32 -13.29
C TYR A 576 0.65 -3.15 -11.92
N PRO A 577 -0.66 -3.45 -11.78
CA PRO A 577 -1.37 -3.31 -10.51
C PRO A 577 -0.96 -4.42 -9.53
N ILE A 578 -0.20 -4.05 -8.51
CA ILE A 578 0.05 -4.90 -7.32
C ILE A 578 -1.24 -4.88 -6.45
N PRO A 579 -1.65 -5.97 -5.80
CA PRO A 579 -2.92 -6.05 -5.04
C PRO A 579 -3.15 -4.91 -4.03
N ASP A 580 -2.08 -4.47 -3.35
CA ASP A 580 -2.12 -3.41 -2.32
C ASP A 580 -1.70 -2.03 -2.88
N GLY A 581 -1.71 -1.85 -4.20
CA GLY A 581 -1.22 -0.67 -4.90
C GLY A 581 -2.17 0.54 -4.88
N LYS A 582 -1.62 1.74 -5.06
CA LYS A 582 -2.42 2.98 -5.14
C LYS A 582 -3.44 2.91 -6.30
N PRO A 583 -4.70 3.36 -6.10
CA PRO A 583 -5.75 3.25 -7.11
C PRO A 583 -5.45 4.05 -8.40
N ALA A 584 -4.62 5.10 -8.32
CA ALA A 584 -4.13 5.82 -9.49
C ALA A 584 -3.30 4.94 -10.45
N THR A 585 -2.49 4.01 -9.92
CA THR A 585 -1.69 3.08 -10.72
C THR A 585 -2.59 2.05 -11.41
N LEU A 586 -3.61 1.54 -10.71
CA LEU A 586 -4.63 0.67 -11.32
C LEU A 586 -5.35 1.41 -12.47
N GLY A 587 -5.83 2.63 -12.22
CA GLY A 587 -6.50 3.46 -13.23
C GLY A 587 -5.64 3.73 -14.46
N PHE A 588 -4.35 4.02 -14.29
CA PHE A 588 -3.40 4.18 -15.40
C PHE A 588 -3.25 2.90 -16.22
N THR A 589 -3.06 1.74 -15.57
CA THR A 589 -2.90 0.46 -16.29
C THR A 589 -4.14 0.04 -17.06
N VAL A 590 -5.34 0.26 -16.49
CA VAL A 590 -6.61 0.02 -17.19
C VAL A 590 -6.77 0.96 -18.39
N ALA A 591 -6.42 2.25 -18.26
CA ALA A 591 -6.47 3.20 -19.37
C ALA A 591 -5.54 2.76 -20.52
N LEU A 592 -4.31 2.31 -20.21
CA LEU A 592 -3.35 1.81 -21.19
C LEU A 592 -3.88 0.59 -21.96
N VAL A 593 -4.44 -0.40 -21.24
CA VAL A 593 -5.05 -1.59 -21.85
C VAL A 593 -6.23 -1.22 -22.75
N MET A 594 -7.09 -0.28 -22.33
CA MET A 594 -8.24 0.18 -23.13
C MET A 594 -7.82 0.96 -24.38
N THR A 595 -6.78 1.80 -24.29
CA THR A 595 -6.19 2.52 -25.44
C THR A 595 -5.62 1.54 -26.46
N ASN A 596 -4.90 0.52 -26.01
CA ASN A 596 -4.34 -0.50 -26.90
C ASN A 596 -5.42 -1.39 -27.53
N MET A 597 -6.47 -1.76 -26.78
CA MET A 597 -7.65 -2.45 -27.34
C MET A 597 -8.32 -1.65 -28.45
N LEU A 598 -8.50 -0.34 -28.27
CA LEU A 598 -9.03 0.54 -29.32
C LEU A 598 -8.12 0.55 -30.56
N CYS A 599 -6.80 0.57 -30.36
CA CYS A 599 -5.83 0.48 -31.47
C CYS A 599 -5.95 -0.85 -32.23
N PHE A 600 -6.00 -2.00 -31.55
CA PHE A 600 -6.21 -3.31 -32.20
C PHE A 600 -7.56 -3.42 -32.91
N LEU A 601 -8.63 -2.82 -32.38
CA LEU A 601 -9.93 -2.74 -33.06
C LEU A 601 -9.86 -1.90 -34.34
N THR A 602 -9.16 -0.76 -34.34
CA THR A 602 -8.99 0.07 -35.55
C THR A 602 -8.07 -0.59 -36.59
N ILE A 603 -7.01 -1.28 -36.16
CA ILE A 603 -6.17 -2.12 -37.04
C ILE A 603 -7.03 -3.21 -37.70
N THR A 604 -7.82 -3.94 -36.91
CA THR A 604 -8.68 -5.03 -37.41
C THR A 604 -9.74 -4.51 -38.39
N GLY A 605 -10.43 -3.42 -38.05
CA GLY A 605 -11.44 -2.82 -38.92
C GLY A 605 -10.89 -2.24 -40.22
N THR A 606 -9.70 -1.61 -40.19
CA THR A 606 -9.04 -1.11 -41.41
C THR A 606 -8.47 -2.25 -42.27
N TYR A 607 -7.99 -3.34 -41.65
CA TYR A 607 -7.53 -4.53 -42.37
C TYR A 607 -8.70 -5.30 -43.03
N ILE A 608 -9.83 -5.47 -42.35
CA ILE A 608 -11.05 -6.03 -42.93
C ILE A 608 -11.51 -5.17 -44.12
N ARG A 609 -11.53 -3.84 -43.97
CA ARG A 609 -11.86 -2.92 -45.08
C ARG A 609 -10.91 -3.06 -46.27
N LEU A 610 -9.61 -3.20 -46.03
CA LEU A 610 -8.60 -3.46 -47.07
C LEU A 610 -8.88 -4.78 -47.81
N TYR A 611 -9.13 -5.87 -47.08
CA TYR A 611 -9.44 -7.19 -47.65
C TYR A 611 -10.74 -7.19 -48.46
N CYS A 612 -11.82 -6.60 -47.92
CA CYS A 612 -13.10 -6.45 -48.63
C CYS A 612 -13.02 -5.52 -49.86
N ASN A 613 -12.07 -4.59 -49.91
CA ASN A 613 -11.82 -3.76 -51.10
C ASN A 613 -11.03 -4.52 -52.19
N LEU A 614 -10.10 -5.41 -51.80
CA LEU A 614 -9.35 -6.29 -52.70
C LEU A 614 -10.27 -7.32 -53.36
N LEU A 615 -11.19 -7.94 -52.60
CA LEU A 615 -12.22 -8.85 -53.12
C LEU A 615 -13.22 -8.20 -54.10
N LYS A 616 -13.21 -6.88 -54.24
CA LYS A 616 -14.12 -6.11 -55.11
C LYS A 616 -13.40 -5.51 -56.33
N GLY A 617 -12.41 -6.19 -56.89
CA GLY A 617 -11.74 -5.72 -58.11
C GLY A 617 -10.97 -6.83 -58.82
N GLU A 618 -11.24 -6.99 -60.11
CA GLU A 618 -10.43 -7.84 -60.99
C GLU A 618 -9.15 -7.11 -61.38
N PHE A 619 -8.01 -7.57 -60.87
CA PHE A 619 -6.69 -7.16 -61.37
C PHE A 619 -5.72 -8.33 -61.33
N SER A 620 -5.29 -8.79 -62.50
CA SER A 620 -4.22 -9.77 -62.70
C SER A 620 -2.83 -9.11 -62.83
N ALA A 621 -2.75 -7.78 -62.75
CA ALA A 621 -1.53 -7.00 -62.87
C ALA A 621 -0.71 -6.99 -61.56
N VAL A 622 -0.13 -8.15 -61.21
CA VAL A 622 0.96 -8.37 -60.24
C VAL A 622 0.62 -8.06 -58.76
N TRP A 623 1.14 -8.90 -57.86
CA TRP A 623 1.08 -8.68 -56.41
C TRP A 623 2.08 -7.61 -55.92
N ASP A 624 1.98 -6.40 -56.48
CA ASP A 624 2.48 -5.22 -55.80
C ASP A 624 1.62 -5.01 -54.53
N CYS A 625 2.13 -5.16 -53.31
CA CYS A 625 3.54 -5.13 -52.92
C CYS A 625 3.84 -6.19 -51.85
N ALA A 626 5.05 -6.76 -51.88
CA ALA A 626 5.57 -7.60 -50.79
C ALA A 626 5.49 -6.90 -49.42
N MET A 627 5.56 -5.55 -49.41
CA MET A 627 5.32 -4.72 -48.24
C MET A 627 3.91 -4.86 -47.64
N VAL A 628 2.86 -5.03 -48.45
CA VAL A 628 1.49 -5.21 -47.93
C VAL A 628 1.34 -6.59 -47.29
N LYS A 629 1.90 -7.64 -47.92
CA LYS A 629 1.96 -8.98 -47.33
C LYS A 629 2.77 -9.00 -46.03
N HIS A 630 3.89 -8.27 -45.97
CA HIS A 630 4.68 -8.13 -44.76
C HIS A 630 3.93 -7.38 -43.63
N VAL A 631 3.24 -6.27 -43.93
CA VAL A 631 2.40 -5.55 -42.95
C VAL A 631 1.24 -6.43 -42.44
N ALA A 632 0.65 -7.28 -43.28
CA ALA A 632 -0.35 -8.25 -42.84
C ALA A 632 0.24 -9.27 -41.82
N TRP A 633 1.46 -9.76 -42.05
CA TRP A 633 2.15 -10.64 -41.10
C TRP A 633 2.54 -9.93 -39.80
N LEU A 634 2.96 -8.66 -39.85
CA LEU A 634 3.17 -7.85 -38.64
C LEU A 634 1.87 -7.75 -37.83
N ILE A 635 0.77 -7.31 -38.46
CA ILE A 635 -0.53 -7.17 -37.79
C ILE A 635 -0.96 -8.50 -37.14
N PHE A 636 -0.85 -9.61 -37.86
CA PHE A 636 -1.23 -10.94 -37.37
C PHE A 636 -0.38 -11.38 -36.16
N THR A 637 0.95 -11.26 -36.24
CA THR A 637 1.85 -11.71 -35.17
C THR A 637 1.79 -10.84 -33.92
N ASN A 638 1.67 -9.51 -34.06
CA ASN A 638 1.49 -8.62 -32.91
C ASN A 638 0.14 -8.88 -32.21
N CYS A 639 -0.94 -9.07 -32.97
CA CYS A 639 -2.25 -9.40 -32.41
C CYS A 639 -2.22 -10.75 -31.65
N LEU A 640 -1.66 -11.80 -32.26
CA LEU A 640 -1.56 -13.14 -31.67
C LEU A 640 -0.74 -13.16 -30.36
N LEU A 641 0.25 -12.28 -30.23
CA LEU A 641 1.09 -12.18 -29.03
C LEU A 641 0.52 -11.24 -27.97
N TYR A 642 -0.22 -10.20 -28.37
CA TYR A 642 -0.85 -9.26 -27.43
C TYR A 642 -2.13 -9.84 -26.80
N CYS A 643 -2.91 -10.66 -27.51
CA CYS A 643 -4.14 -11.25 -26.99
C CYS A 643 -3.95 -12.05 -25.67
N PRO A 644 -2.95 -12.94 -25.52
CA PRO A 644 -2.67 -13.60 -24.24
C PRO A 644 -2.28 -12.62 -23.12
N VAL A 645 -1.44 -11.63 -23.42
CA VAL A 645 -1.01 -10.61 -22.44
C VAL A 645 -2.22 -9.86 -21.91
N ALA A 646 -3.06 -9.32 -22.80
CA ALA A 646 -4.20 -8.51 -22.40
C ALA A 646 -5.31 -9.32 -21.73
N PHE A 647 -5.53 -10.58 -22.14
CA PHE A 647 -6.44 -11.50 -21.45
C PHE A 647 -5.99 -11.73 -20.00
N LEU A 648 -4.72 -12.07 -19.78
CA LEU A 648 -4.19 -12.32 -18.44
C LEU A 648 -4.21 -11.05 -17.57
N THR A 649 -3.86 -9.89 -18.12
CA THR A 649 -3.99 -8.60 -17.41
C THR A 649 -5.43 -8.32 -17.01
N PHE A 650 -6.39 -8.49 -17.93
CA PHE A 650 -7.81 -8.23 -17.66
C PHE A 650 -8.39 -9.20 -16.63
N SER A 651 -8.13 -10.51 -16.77
CA SER A 651 -8.54 -11.53 -15.80
C SER A 651 -7.93 -11.30 -14.41
N SER A 652 -6.68 -10.83 -14.34
CA SER A 652 -6.03 -10.44 -13.09
C SER A 652 -6.66 -9.18 -12.47
N THR A 653 -6.96 -8.14 -13.25
CA THR A 653 -7.62 -6.92 -12.72
C THR A 653 -9.05 -7.13 -12.23
N LEU A 654 -9.72 -8.20 -12.70
CA LEU A 654 -11.09 -8.55 -12.31
C LEU A 654 -11.15 -9.75 -11.33
N ASN A 655 -10.00 -10.26 -10.87
CA ASN A 655 -9.90 -11.44 -9.99
C ASN A 655 -10.70 -12.67 -10.49
N LEU A 656 -10.82 -12.84 -11.82
CA LEU A 656 -11.66 -13.90 -12.42
C LEU A 656 -11.04 -15.30 -12.28
N PHE A 657 -9.72 -15.40 -12.23
CA PHE A 657 -8.98 -16.65 -12.06
C PHE A 657 -7.70 -16.41 -11.25
N PRO A 658 -7.30 -17.33 -10.35
CA PRO A 658 -6.03 -17.24 -9.61
C PRO A 658 -4.85 -17.61 -10.51
N ILE A 659 -4.33 -16.62 -11.25
CA ILE A 659 -3.13 -16.76 -12.07
C ILE A 659 -1.90 -16.68 -11.14
N THR A 660 -0.98 -17.64 -11.21
CA THR A 660 0.23 -17.60 -10.38
C THR A 660 1.14 -16.42 -10.81
N PRO A 661 1.72 -15.65 -9.87
CA PRO A 661 2.57 -14.50 -10.21
C PRO A 661 3.77 -14.83 -11.10
N GLU A 662 4.30 -16.05 -11.02
CA GLU A 662 5.40 -16.57 -11.86
C GLU A 662 5.03 -16.58 -13.36
N VAL A 663 3.78 -16.93 -13.68
CA VAL A 663 3.24 -16.88 -15.05
C VAL A 663 3.16 -15.44 -15.53
N ILE A 664 2.65 -14.52 -14.69
CA ILE A 664 2.54 -13.10 -15.03
C ILE A 664 3.93 -12.49 -15.26
N LYS A 665 4.89 -12.78 -14.37
CA LYS A 665 6.31 -12.40 -14.49
C LYS A 665 6.95 -12.93 -15.78
N SER A 666 6.67 -14.19 -16.13
CA SER A 666 7.15 -14.80 -17.39
C SER A 666 6.54 -14.14 -18.63
N VAL A 667 5.25 -13.81 -18.60
CA VAL A 667 4.54 -13.13 -19.69
C VAL A 667 5.06 -11.71 -19.90
N LEU A 668 5.26 -10.94 -18.82
CA LEU A 668 5.82 -9.58 -18.88
C LEU A 668 7.27 -9.53 -19.36
N LEU A 669 8.10 -10.54 -19.04
CA LEU A 669 9.52 -10.56 -19.38
C LEU A 669 9.84 -11.25 -20.73
N VAL A 670 9.01 -12.19 -21.19
CA VAL A 670 9.30 -13.00 -22.38
C VAL A 670 8.27 -12.82 -23.49
N VAL A 671 6.97 -12.82 -23.18
CA VAL A 671 5.91 -12.75 -24.21
C VAL A 671 5.71 -11.33 -24.70
N LEU A 672 5.59 -10.36 -23.79
CA LEU A 672 5.39 -8.94 -24.10
C LEU A 672 6.47 -8.35 -25.04
N PRO A 673 7.80 -8.57 -24.83
CA PRO A 673 8.83 -8.08 -25.74
C PRO A 673 9.10 -8.99 -26.96
N LEU A 674 8.44 -10.14 -27.10
CA LEU A 674 8.67 -11.07 -28.23
C LEU A 674 8.38 -10.47 -29.63
N PRO A 675 7.37 -9.61 -29.84
CA PRO A 675 7.14 -8.99 -31.15
C PRO A 675 8.34 -8.17 -31.63
N ALA A 676 9.11 -7.55 -30.73
CA ALA A 676 10.32 -6.81 -31.07
C ALA A 676 11.43 -7.66 -31.72
N CYS A 677 11.38 -8.98 -31.53
CA CYS A 677 12.25 -9.93 -32.22
C CYS A 677 11.65 -10.40 -33.55
N LEU A 678 10.35 -10.65 -33.60
CA LEU A 678 9.68 -11.24 -34.76
C LEU A 678 9.42 -10.20 -35.86
N ASN A 679 9.06 -8.97 -35.51
CA ASN A 679 8.80 -7.87 -36.44
C ASN A 679 9.95 -7.66 -37.45
N PRO A 680 11.23 -7.49 -37.05
CA PRO A 680 12.33 -7.37 -38.00
C PRO A 680 12.66 -8.68 -38.71
N LEU A 681 12.53 -9.85 -38.06
CA LEU A 681 12.76 -11.14 -38.73
C LEU A 681 11.78 -11.38 -39.89
N LEU A 682 10.51 -11.02 -39.72
CA LEU A 682 9.50 -11.04 -40.78
C LEU A 682 9.85 -10.10 -41.94
N TYR A 683 10.54 -8.99 -41.69
CA TYR A 683 11.03 -8.09 -42.74
C TYR A 683 12.22 -8.70 -43.47
N LEU A 684 13.22 -9.18 -42.72
CA LEU A 684 14.45 -9.79 -43.25
C LEU A 684 14.18 -11.05 -44.10
N LEU A 685 13.15 -11.82 -43.76
CA LEU A 685 12.79 -13.07 -44.46
C LEU A 685 11.84 -12.85 -45.66
N PHE A 686 10.83 -11.98 -45.53
CA PHE A 686 9.76 -11.85 -46.53
C PHE A 686 9.82 -10.60 -47.42
N ASN A 687 10.75 -9.66 -47.18
CA ASN A 687 11.00 -8.54 -48.10
C ASN A 687 12.09 -8.89 -49.13
N PRO A 688 11.77 -9.07 -50.44
CA PRO A 688 12.80 -9.28 -51.46
C PRO A 688 13.74 -8.08 -51.57
N HIS A 689 13.20 -6.85 -51.53
CA HIS A 689 13.95 -5.61 -51.71
C HIS A 689 14.96 -5.32 -50.58
N PHE A 690 14.82 -5.93 -49.39
CA PHE A 690 15.82 -5.77 -48.33
C PHE A 690 17.20 -6.27 -48.78
N ARG A 691 17.23 -7.39 -49.54
CA ARG A 691 18.49 -7.93 -50.06
C ARG A 691 19.14 -6.97 -51.06
N ASP A 692 18.35 -6.23 -51.83
CA ASP A 692 18.83 -5.27 -52.82
C ASP A 692 19.24 -3.93 -52.19
N ASP A 693 18.47 -3.42 -51.23
CA ASP A 693 18.87 -2.27 -50.40
C ASP A 693 20.21 -2.52 -49.70
N LEU A 694 20.42 -3.75 -49.19
CA LEU A 694 21.68 -4.17 -48.55
C LEU A 694 22.83 -4.34 -49.56
N ARG A 695 22.58 -4.93 -50.73
CA ARG A 695 23.57 -5.02 -51.84
C ARG A 695 24.06 -3.63 -52.27
N LEU A 696 23.15 -2.68 -52.45
CA LEU A 696 23.48 -1.29 -52.78
C LEU A 696 24.31 -0.61 -51.68
N LEU A 697 24.03 -0.91 -50.41
CA LEU A 697 24.83 -0.44 -49.27
C LEU A 697 26.26 -1.03 -49.28
N MET A 698 26.41 -2.32 -49.61
CA MET A 698 27.72 -2.96 -49.73
C MET A 698 28.53 -2.44 -50.93
N GLN A 699 27.90 -2.26 -52.09
CA GLN A 699 28.53 -1.66 -53.28
C GLN A 699 29.01 -0.23 -53.00
N LYS A 700 28.19 0.59 -52.34
CA LYS A 700 28.57 1.95 -51.89
C LYS A 700 29.72 1.96 -50.85
N GLY A 701 30.00 0.83 -50.21
CA GLY A 701 31.20 0.60 -49.40
C GLY A 701 32.45 0.28 -50.23
N GLN A 702 32.30 -0.39 -51.37
CA GLN A 702 33.40 -0.74 -52.28
C GLN A 702 33.77 0.41 -53.24
N ASP A 703 32.81 1.21 -53.71
CA ASP A 703 33.01 2.29 -54.69
C ASP A 703 33.71 3.55 -54.14
N LYS A 704 34.19 3.55 -52.89
CA LYS A 704 35.08 4.61 -52.34
C LYS A 704 36.52 4.52 -52.90
N GLY A 705 36.67 4.11 -54.16
CA GLY A 705 37.93 3.63 -54.74
C GLY A 705 38.30 4.13 -56.15
N ARG A 706 37.52 5.03 -56.80
CA ARG A 706 37.91 5.68 -58.07
C ARG A 706 37.20 7.03 -58.30
N TYR A 707 37.83 7.90 -59.10
CA TYR A 707 37.35 9.25 -59.42
C TYR A 707 36.35 9.25 -60.61
N PRO A 708 35.46 10.27 -60.71
CA PRO A 708 34.36 10.31 -61.69
C PRO A 708 34.69 11.08 -62.99
N GLN A 709 33.99 10.77 -64.10
CA GLN A 709 34.03 11.60 -65.32
C GLN A 709 32.77 11.50 -66.21
N SER A 710 32.07 12.65 -66.37
CA SER A 710 31.41 13.17 -67.61
C SER A 710 30.39 12.36 -68.45
N CYS A 711 29.10 12.76 -68.33
CA CYS A 711 28.11 13.05 -69.40
C CYS A 711 27.61 12.00 -70.45
N GLY A 712 26.35 12.21 -70.91
CA GLY A 712 25.58 11.37 -71.87
C GLY A 712 24.57 10.47 -71.13
N VAL A 713 23.24 10.42 -71.38
CA VAL A 713 22.40 10.69 -72.57
C VAL A 713 22.85 9.80 -73.73
N ASP A 714 22.23 8.63 -73.96
CA ASP A 714 20.83 8.48 -74.41
C ASP A 714 20.18 7.11 -74.06
N ASP A 715 19.09 6.77 -74.76
CA ASP A 715 18.45 5.45 -74.96
C ASP A 715 17.55 4.83 -73.85
N MET A 716 16.25 4.82 -74.17
CA MET A 716 15.25 3.86 -73.70
C MET A 716 15.44 2.47 -74.34
N GLU A 717 14.63 1.50 -73.90
CA GLU A 717 14.37 0.22 -74.60
C GLU A 717 15.54 -0.75 -74.82
N LYS A 718 15.84 -1.54 -73.76
CA LYS A 718 15.92 -3.01 -73.89
C LYS A 718 15.78 -3.74 -72.56
N SER A 719 14.62 -4.36 -72.36
CA SER A 719 14.49 -5.60 -71.60
C SER A 719 14.62 -6.80 -72.56
N SER A 720 14.69 -8.02 -72.02
CA SER A 720 14.93 -9.28 -72.75
C SER A 720 16.27 -9.38 -73.48
N TYR A 721 17.20 -10.15 -72.89
CA TYR A 721 17.42 -11.53 -73.36
C TYR A 721 18.07 -12.36 -72.26
N ASP A 722 17.34 -13.35 -71.76
CA ASP A 722 17.91 -14.62 -71.27
C ASP A 722 16.89 -15.72 -71.54
N SER A 723 17.32 -16.89 -72.03
CA SER A 723 16.40 -17.88 -72.65
C SER A 723 17.05 -19.24 -72.93
N THR A 724 16.18 -20.27 -72.99
CA THR A 724 16.46 -21.70 -73.28
C THR A 724 17.10 -22.48 -72.12
N GLN A 725 16.81 -23.76 -71.86
CA GLN A 725 15.76 -24.71 -72.31
C GLN A 725 15.72 -25.89 -71.30
N ALA A 726 14.70 -26.76 -71.14
CA ALA A 726 13.33 -26.88 -71.65
C ALA A 726 12.49 -27.57 -70.52
N LEU A 727 11.40 -28.37 -70.58
CA LEU A 727 10.36 -28.95 -71.49
C LEU A 727 9.22 -29.39 -70.47
N VAL A 728 8.04 -29.99 -70.71
CA VAL A 728 7.33 -30.65 -71.81
C VAL A 728 5.85 -30.17 -71.82
N SER A 729 5.15 -30.32 -72.94
CA SER A 729 3.70 -30.06 -73.13
C SER A 729 2.81 -31.29 -72.74
N PHE A 730 1.48 -31.23 -72.60
CA PHE A 730 0.47 -30.94 -73.65
C PHE A 730 -0.96 -30.68 -73.10
N SER A 731 -1.66 -29.74 -73.78
CA SER A 731 -3.09 -29.68 -74.21
C SER A 731 -4.14 -30.65 -73.60
N ASP A 732 -5.37 -30.22 -73.22
CA ASP A 732 -6.46 -29.58 -74.01
C ASP A 732 -7.08 -30.55 -75.07
N ILE A 733 -8.40 -30.62 -75.35
CA ILE A 733 -9.59 -29.83 -74.91
C ILE A 733 -10.92 -30.66 -75.08
N ASP A 734 -12.09 -29.98 -74.98
CA ASP A 734 -13.49 -30.39 -75.28
C ASP A 734 -14.33 -30.93 -74.09
N HIS A 735 -15.47 -30.33 -73.70
CA HIS A 735 -16.72 -29.88 -74.39
C HIS A 735 -17.74 -30.99 -74.67
N ILE A 736 -18.98 -30.76 -74.23
CA ILE A 736 -20.25 -30.96 -74.98
C ILE A 736 -21.41 -30.27 -74.24
N PHE A 737 -22.38 -29.76 -74.99
CA PHE A 737 -23.67 -29.21 -74.51
C PHE A 737 -24.71 -30.33 -74.36
N GLU A 738 -25.78 -30.13 -73.58
CA GLU A 738 -27.14 -30.21 -74.16
C GLU A 738 -28.24 -29.63 -73.27
N THR A 739 -29.41 -29.40 -73.90
CA THR A 739 -30.60 -28.74 -73.36
C THR A 739 -31.65 -29.74 -72.82
N PRO A 740 -32.59 -29.31 -71.96
CA PRO A 740 -33.43 -30.23 -71.18
C PRO A 740 -34.75 -30.59 -71.87
N ASP A 741 -35.40 -31.69 -71.43
CA ASP A 741 -36.81 -31.63 -71.04
C ASP A 741 -37.35 -32.84 -70.22
N SER A 742 -38.45 -32.57 -69.49
CA SER A 742 -39.48 -33.52 -69.02
C SER A 742 -39.24 -34.56 -67.88
N LEU A 743 -40.34 -34.84 -67.17
CA LEU A 743 -40.53 -35.65 -65.95
C LEU A 743 -40.43 -37.18 -66.16
N GLY A 744 -39.96 -37.95 -65.15
CA GLY A 744 -40.02 -39.43 -65.20
C GLY A 744 -39.61 -40.23 -63.95
N VAL A 745 -40.53 -40.38 -62.99
CA VAL A 745 -40.79 -41.52 -62.05
C VAL A 745 -39.69 -42.62 -61.80
N HIS A 746 -39.35 -42.79 -60.50
CA HIS A 746 -38.72 -43.91 -59.75
C HIS A 746 -39.29 -45.35 -59.99
N PRO A 747 -38.84 -46.48 -59.32
CA PRO A 747 -37.66 -46.79 -58.45
C PRO A 747 -36.99 -48.20 -58.73
N ILE A 748 -36.20 -48.74 -57.76
CA ILE A 748 -35.81 -50.16 -57.46
C ILE A 748 -34.93 -50.94 -58.49
N LEU A 749 -34.17 -52.01 -58.16
CA LEU A 749 -34.05 -52.87 -56.95
C LEU A 749 -32.59 -53.36 -56.68
N ASP A 750 -32.33 -53.86 -55.46
CA ASP A 750 -31.08 -54.44 -54.93
C ASP A 750 -30.59 -55.78 -55.54
N SER A 751 -29.28 -56.07 -55.38
CA SER A 751 -28.73 -57.25 -54.66
C SER A 751 -27.19 -57.32 -54.81
N TYR A 752 -26.34 -57.29 -53.77
CA TYR A 752 -26.11 -58.23 -52.65
C TYR A 752 -25.59 -59.63 -53.03
N SER A 753 -24.28 -59.86 -52.85
CA SER A 753 -23.74 -61.02 -52.09
C SER A 753 -22.22 -60.93 -51.87
N PHE A 754 -21.77 -61.27 -50.65
CA PHE A 754 -20.35 -61.54 -50.31
C PHE A 754 -20.09 -63.06 -50.26
N PRO A 755 -18.83 -63.51 -50.27
CA PRO A 755 -18.29 -64.10 -49.04
C PRO A 755 -16.87 -63.59 -48.68
N SER A 756 -16.23 -64.17 -47.64
CA SER A 756 -15.18 -63.51 -46.85
C SER A 756 -14.03 -64.42 -46.37
N MET A 757 -12.84 -63.83 -46.18
CA MET A 757 -11.77 -64.15 -45.20
C MET A 757 -10.99 -62.84 -44.94
N THR A 758 -10.80 -62.27 -43.73
CA THR A 758 -10.09 -62.72 -42.49
C THR A 758 -8.57 -62.89 -42.69
N LEU A 759 -7.65 -62.31 -41.88
CA LEU A 759 -7.68 -61.48 -40.65
C LEU A 759 -6.87 -60.16 -40.89
N VAL A 760 -6.85 -59.05 -40.11
CA VAL A 760 -7.02 -58.72 -38.66
C VAL A 760 -5.79 -59.15 -37.80
N PRO A 761 -5.30 -58.40 -36.78
CA PRO A 761 -5.70 -57.11 -36.18
C PRO A 761 -4.64 -55.97 -36.32
N CYS A 762 -4.63 -54.87 -35.55
CA CYS A 762 -5.65 -53.83 -35.29
C CYS A 762 -5.08 -52.85 -34.22
N GLN A 763 -5.26 -51.53 -34.41
CA GLN A 763 -5.12 -50.45 -33.39
C GLN A 763 -3.71 -50.19 -32.78
N GLN A 764 -3.40 -48.98 -32.28
CA GLN A 764 -4.22 -47.75 -32.21
C GLN A 764 -3.42 -46.51 -32.62
#